data_AF-A0A518K1A3-F1
#
_entry.id   AF-A0A518K1A3-F1
#
_cell.length_a   1.000
_cell.length_b   1.000
_cell.length_c   1.000
_cell.angle_alpha   90.00
_cell.angle_beta   90.00
_cell.angle_gamma   90.00
#
_symmetry.space_group_name_H-M   'P 1'
#
loop_
_entity.id
_entity.type
_entity.pdbx_description
1 polymer ?
#
loop_
_entity_poly.entity_id
_entity_poly.type
_entity_poly.pdbx_seq_one_letter_code
_entity_poly.pdbx_strand_id
1 'polypeptide(L)'
;MVAVRFLSSPSLDKPNHMPIPDRRDPLMQGTSRLLRFETRLALSASATADVLMDLWDIDPLSGGQADDASSSQTLMDQAQDIFQNYGLDGSGQTVAVIDSGIAYDHVALGGGFGPGYRVVGGWDFAENDANPYDDGPSGFHGTHVAGTLAGSSDSFSGIAPGADLVALRVFDDYGGGNLDWIEDALAWVHENRFAFENPITAVNLSLGSVLPAEMASQIQAQLEDELSLLKADGIMVFAAAGNAFDADAPSQLAYPAASPSVTPVGSIAGDGSLSSFSQRTDGILVAPGELVNSSVPDHVLGRDGRIDDFVNATGTSMASPQIAGAAVLVREAMLSAGLDADGGAVLDHLYDTADRSTDDATGLTYYQINLTRAIEQLIVDGGGEEPTEPPAPTDPPVIEPEPIDAPVEDLGSIQWTQTELETGQWYTVDAERDGLLSIVRGDESEAALPIVIERVVGDTIVESGSATQRQFDVNVQAGETIRFRIDSSVGSTLAVEIANLVSVSDGQARFTGTDASDQVEIDLRNDAMLRFGNFEYHFSHGEISNLQILGGGGNDTVNVIGSEAVEKVTLRVGSGEIENASLLVQMSAVEKVSIEGGGGSDRAYLYDSSGNDTLSASPGDTKLSGVGFEHTVTGIRSIYVHATAGGNDTAYLYDSTGDDRLAIRPEFTSLRGDDFLSLVYGFDRVNAYGTAGGNDTADLYDSAGDDRMSANATNAYISGPGYYSQARHFESVVGHATAGGIDHATIYADSADQTLHNIGGLVQLDAGGGAVRAAQGFEIAETFLNGSPIIVAPQALAVEIDSDPIEEPEYRGVVTLDEDPTERSVSQRANEIMGLAQSRVQGPSDDEERDLLDQLFAEL
;
A
#
# COMPACT_ATOMS: atom_id res chain seq x y z
N MET A 1 -36.53 39.99 3.86
CA MET A 1 -37.26 40.64 4.98
C MET A 1 -36.58 40.17 6.26
N VAL A 2 -35.54 40.85 6.76
CA VAL A 2 -35.52 41.98 7.72
C VAL A 2 -35.94 41.62 9.16
N ALA A 3 -34.92 41.65 10.04
CA ALA A 3 -34.84 42.03 11.48
C ALA A 3 -35.47 41.09 12.55
N VAL A 4 -34.74 40.49 13.53
CA VAL A 4 -33.86 41.01 14.63
C VAL A 4 -34.64 41.63 15.81
N ARG A 5 -34.57 41.03 17.04
CA ARG A 5 -33.87 41.54 18.28
C ARG A 5 -34.46 41.14 19.68
N PHE A 6 -33.60 40.47 20.47
CA PHE A 6 -33.22 40.53 21.93
C PHE A 6 -34.18 40.48 23.16
N LEU A 7 -33.82 39.54 24.07
CA LEU A 7 -33.57 39.55 25.55
C LEU A 7 -34.63 39.99 26.59
N SER A 8 -34.89 39.12 27.59
CA SER A 8 -34.45 39.33 29.01
C SER A 8 -35.13 38.35 30.01
N SER A 9 -34.34 37.70 30.87
CA SER A 9 -34.71 37.15 32.21
C SER A 9 -34.37 38.22 33.29
N PRO A 10 -34.89 38.22 34.55
CA PRO A 10 -34.50 37.21 35.58
C PRO A 10 -35.47 36.93 36.78
N SER A 11 -35.24 35.75 37.40
CA SER A 11 -35.19 35.37 38.84
C SER A 11 -36.39 35.32 39.84
N LEU A 12 -36.44 34.17 40.53
CA LEU A 12 -36.63 33.87 41.98
C LEU A 12 -38.02 33.90 42.66
N ASP A 13 -38.55 32.72 43.04
CA ASP A 13 -38.58 32.22 44.44
C ASP A 13 -39.13 30.76 44.55
N LYS A 14 -38.47 29.91 45.36
CA LYS A 14 -38.90 28.57 45.89
C LYS A 14 -39.32 28.75 47.40
N PRO A 15 -39.49 27.76 48.32
CA PRO A 15 -39.47 26.27 48.28
C PRO A 15 -40.47 25.51 49.21
N ASN A 16 -40.44 24.16 49.15
CA ASN A 16 -40.57 23.14 50.24
C ASN A 16 -41.29 21.86 49.71
N HIS A 17 -40.91 20.60 49.97
CA HIS A 17 -39.90 19.96 50.82
C HIS A 17 -39.70 18.46 50.41
N MET A 18 -38.43 18.04 50.24
CA MET A 18 -37.66 16.81 50.65
C MET A 18 -38.35 15.46 51.04
N PRO A 19 -37.63 14.28 51.01
CA PRO A 19 -36.20 14.09 51.33
C PRO A 19 -35.32 13.09 50.52
N ILE A 20 -34.02 13.23 50.74
CA ILE A 20 -32.84 12.45 50.28
C ILE A 20 -32.52 11.34 51.30
N PRO A 21 -31.86 10.24 50.87
CA PRO A 21 -30.71 9.72 51.62
C PRO A 21 -29.46 9.46 50.76
N ASP A 22 -28.33 9.79 51.38
CA ASP A 22 -26.92 9.61 51.02
C ASP A 22 -26.47 8.13 51.00
N ARG A 23 -25.61 7.73 50.04
CA ARG A 23 -24.38 6.93 50.25
C ARG A 23 -23.68 6.49 48.94
N ARG A 24 -22.42 6.92 48.82
CA ARG A 24 -21.18 6.15 48.49
C ARG A 24 -21.22 5.12 47.34
N ASP A 25 -20.33 5.38 46.38
CA ASP A 25 -19.70 4.44 45.44
C ASP A 25 -19.48 3.01 45.97
N PRO A 26 -19.76 2.01 45.13
CA PRO A 26 -18.75 0.99 44.84
C PRO A 26 -18.85 0.42 43.41
N LEU A 27 -17.83 0.65 42.58
CA LEU A 27 -17.47 -0.23 41.45
C LEU A 27 -16.10 -0.83 41.72
N MET A 28 -16.09 -1.97 42.41
CA MET A 28 -14.96 -2.88 42.55
C MET A 28 -15.52 -4.26 42.94
N GLN A 29 -15.04 -5.29 42.24
CA GLN A 29 -15.18 -6.75 42.46
C GLN A 29 -16.24 -7.50 41.62
N GLY A 30 -15.75 -8.43 40.80
CA GLY A 30 -16.56 -9.49 40.21
C GLY A 30 -15.87 -10.31 39.10
N THR A 31 -14.68 -10.84 39.33
CA THR A 31 -13.97 -11.77 38.44
C THR A 31 -14.53 -13.21 38.50
N SER A 32 -14.46 -13.89 37.35
CA SER A 32 -14.25 -15.34 37.11
C SER A 32 -15.41 -16.36 37.21
N ARG A 33 -15.79 -16.97 36.06
CA ARG A 33 -15.42 -18.37 35.68
C ARG A 33 -15.97 -18.81 34.31
N LEU A 34 -15.04 -19.33 33.49
CA LEU A 34 -15.12 -19.95 32.15
C LEU A 34 -15.71 -21.39 32.13
N LEU A 35 -15.93 -21.89 30.89
CA LEU A 35 -15.78 -23.26 30.33
C LEU A 35 -17.10 -23.82 29.72
N ARG A 36 -17.21 -24.32 28.48
CA ARG A 36 -16.28 -24.79 27.42
C ARG A 36 -17.02 -24.85 26.07
N PHE A 37 -16.30 -24.63 24.96
CA PHE A 37 -16.06 -25.63 23.90
C PHE A 37 -14.70 -25.30 23.23
N GLU A 38 -13.82 -26.31 23.24
CA GLU A 38 -12.47 -26.40 22.63
C GLU A 38 -12.63 -26.83 21.15
N THR A 39 -11.75 -26.69 20.16
CA THR A 39 -10.42 -26.07 19.94
C THR A 39 -10.18 -26.15 18.42
N ARG A 40 -9.97 -25.02 17.74
CA ARG A 40 -9.15 -24.82 16.51
C ARG A 40 -9.40 -23.43 15.91
N LEU A 41 -8.97 -22.42 16.66
CA LEU A 41 -8.77 -21.02 16.26
C LEU A 41 -8.03 -20.37 17.43
N ALA A 42 -6.75 -20.72 17.57
CA ALA A 42 -5.82 -19.97 18.42
C ALA A 42 -5.12 -19.01 17.46
N LEU A 43 -5.65 -17.79 17.31
CA LEU A 43 -5.10 -16.67 18.06
C LEU A 43 -6.15 -15.62 18.49
N SER A 44 -7.41 -16.01 18.72
CA SER A 44 -8.30 -15.19 19.56
C SER A 44 -8.13 -15.63 21.02
N ALA A 45 -7.80 -14.69 21.90
CA ALA A 45 -7.68 -14.83 23.36
C ALA A 45 -6.31 -15.23 23.96
N SER A 46 -5.26 -14.46 23.65
CA SER A 46 -4.29 -14.00 24.67
C SER A 46 -3.47 -12.79 24.15
N ALA A 47 -4.14 -11.65 23.97
CA ALA A 47 -3.49 -10.33 24.00
C ALA A 47 -4.28 -9.34 24.86
N THR A 48 -5.19 -9.83 25.71
CA THR A 48 -5.97 -9.01 26.67
C THR A 48 -5.13 -8.58 27.88
N ALA A 49 -3.83 -8.32 27.71
CA ALA A 49 -2.99 -7.81 28.79
C ALA A 49 -1.74 -7.02 28.37
N ASP A 50 -1.23 -7.10 27.13
CA ASP A 50 0.07 -6.47 26.79
C ASP A 50 0.07 -5.55 25.54
N VAL A 51 -1.07 -5.31 24.87
CA VAL A 51 -1.26 -4.02 24.17
C VAL A 51 -1.59 -2.99 25.26
N LEU A 52 -0.61 -2.72 26.12
CA LEU A 52 -0.73 -1.73 27.17
C LEU A 52 -0.79 -0.36 26.52
N MET A 53 -2.02 0.10 26.30
CA MET A 53 -2.44 1.46 26.65
C MET A 53 -2.16 1.69 28.15
N ASP A 54 -0.88 1.73 28.53
CA ASP A 54 -0.47 2.17 29.85
C ASP A 54 -0.63 3.69 29.90
N LEU A 55 -1.80 4.10 30.41
CA LEU A 55 -2.11 5.38 31.03
C LEU A 55 -1.42 6.59 30.39
N TRP A 56 -2.06 7.16 29.36
CA TRP A 56 -1.79 8.53 28.93
C TRP A 56 -2.09 9.50 30.09
N ASP A 57 -1.07 10.21 30.57
CA ASP A 57 -1.26 11.43 31.34
C ASP A 57 -1.63 12.56 30.35
N ILE A 58 -2.92 12.64 30.00
CA ILE A 58 -3.48 13.86 29.42
C ILE A 58 -3.53 14.88 30.56
N ASP A 59 -2.71 15.94 30.52
CA ASP A 59 -2.83 17.07 31.45
C ASP A 59 -3.80 18.11 30.84
N PRO A 60 -5.06 18.19 31.31
CA PRO A 60 -6.01 19.15 30.80
C PRO A 60 -5.73 20.49 31.50
N LEU A 61 -4.99 21.36 30.80
CA LEU A 61 -4.82 22.79 31.08
C LEU A 61 -4.32 23.15 32.49
N SER A 62 -2.99 23.21 32.64
CA SER A 62 -2.36 24.18 33.55
C SER A 62 -1.69 25.30 32.73
N GLY A 63 -2.36 26.46 32.67
CA GLY A 63 -1.79 27.70 32.14
C GLY A 63 -0.72 28.27 33.08
N GLY A 64 0.39 27.56 33.23
CA GLY A 64 1.58 27.99 33.95
C GLY A 64 2.58 28.64 33.01
N GLN A 65 3.01 29.87 33.31
CA GLN A 65 4.13 30.52 32.63
C GLN A 65 5.34 29.57 32.62
N ALA A 66 5.91 29.35 31.44
CA ALA A 66 7.22 28.72 31.30
C ALA A 66 8.24 29.55 32.09
N ASP A 67 8.71 29.00 33.21
CA ASP A 67 9.85 29.55 33.94
C ASP A 67 11.12 29.21 33.17
N ASP A 68 11.89 30.26 32.89
CA ASP A 68 13.16 30.36 32.18
C ASP A 68 14.17 29.27 32.59
N ALA A 69 14.30 28.23 31.75
CA ALA A 69 15.37 27.25 31.80
C ALA A 69 16.06 27.18 30.42
N SER A 70 17.15 27.94 30.26
CA SER A 70 18.28 27.64 29.36
C SER A 70 17.93 27.15 27.93
N SER A 71 17.40 28.05 27.12
CA SER A 71 17.38 28.09 25.63
C SER A 71 18.01 26.91 24.84
N SER A 72 17.31 25.79 24.71
CA SER A 72 17.38 24.94 23.51
C SER A 72 16.07 25.11 22.74
N GLN A 73 16.14 25.45 21.45
CA GLN A 73 14.97 25.51 20.59
C GLN A 73 14.37 24.10 20.44
N THR A 74 13.05 23.98 20.51
CA THR A 74 12.36 22.72 20.22
C THR A 74 12.47 22.38 18.73
N LEU A 75 12.17 21.14 18.36
CA LEU A 75 12.16 20.74 16.95
C LEU A 75 11.07 21.48 16.15
N MET A 76 9.93 21.78 16.77
CA MET A 76 8.89 22.63 16.19
C MET A 76 9.35 24.08 16.00
N ASP A 77 10.12 24.64 16.95
CA ASP A 77 10.70 25.99 16.77
C ASP A 77 11.69 26.00 15.60
N GLN A 78 12.53 24.97 15.46
CA GLN A 78 13.46 24.84 14.34
C GLN A 78 12.71 24.75 13.00
N ALA A 79 11.65 23.95 12.93
CA ALA A 79 10.82 23.82 11.72
C ALA A 79 10.15 25.15 11.36
N GLN A 80 9.63 25.88 12.34
CA GLN A 80 9.07 27.21 12.14
C GLN A 80 10.12 28.21 11.63
N ASP A 81 11.33 28.20 12.19
CA ASP A 81 12.43 29.04 11.71
C ASP A 81 12.83 28.68 10.27
N ILE A 82 12.84 27.38 9.92
CA ILE A 82 13.12 26.91 8.56
C ILE A 82 12.07 27.43 7.57
N PHE A 83 10.79 27.33 7.90
CA PHE A 83 9.73 27.91 7.08
C PHE A 83 9.91 29.42 6.90
N GLN A 84 10.18 30.14 7.99
CA GLN A 84 10.36 31.61 7.94
C GLN A 84 11.61 32.04 7.14
N ASN A 85 12.69 31.28 7.21
CA ASN A 85 13.97 31.65 6.60
C ASN A 85 14.13 31.13 5.16
N TYR A 86 13.57 29.95 4.86
CA TYR A 86 13.80 29.24 3.60
C TYR A 86 12.52 28.93 2.83
N GLY A 87 11.34 29.08 3.45
CA GLY A 87 10.06 28.80 2.80
C GLY A 87 9.71 27.31 2.67
N LEU A 88 10.48 26.44 3.32
CA LEU A 88 10.26 24.99 3.33
C LEU A 88 9.19 24.65 4.38
N ASP A 89 8.14 23.95 3.98
CA ASP A 89 7.02 23.55 4.84
C ASP A 89 6.58 22.10 4.66
N GLY A 90 7.24 21.33 3.80
CA GLY A 90 6.93 19.93 3.48
C GLY A 90 5.96 19.78 2.32
N SER A 91 5.61 20.86 1.61
CA SER A 91 4.74 20.81 0.43
C SER A 91 5.27 19.91 -0.70
N GLY A 92 4.36 19.47 -1.57
CA GLY A 92 4.67 18.59 -2.70
C GLY A 92 4.69 17.10 -2.34
N GLN A 93 4.27 16.75 -1.12
CA GLN A 93 4.38 15.39 -0.56
C GLN A 93 3.20 15.09 0.37
N THR A 94 2.89 13.80 0.50
CA THR A 94 1.85 13.27 1.39
C THR A 94 2.45 12.35 2.43
N VAL A 95 1.98 12.44 3.68
CA VAL A 95 2.33 11.49 4.76
C VAL A 95 1.09 10.71 5.19
N ALA A 96 1.17 9.38 5.13
CA ALA A 96 0.10 8.52 5.63
C ALA A 96 0.24 8.34 7.15
N VAL A 97 -0.85 8.57 7.87
CA VAL A 97 -0.94 8.37 9.31
C VAL A 97 -1.82 7.14 9.55
N ILE A 98 -1.19 6.04 9.97
CA ILE A 98 -1.86 4.78 10.33
C ILE A 98 -2.07 4.78 11.84
N ASP A 99 -3.28 5.12 12.27
CA ASP A 99 -3.61 5.38 13.68
C ASP A 99 -5.12 5.21 13.98
N SER A 100 -5.66 5.91 14.97
CA SER A 100 -7.06 5.91 15.40
C SER A 100 -8.00 6.74 14.52
N GLY A 101 -7.47 7.35 13.45
CA GLY A 101 -8.20 8.27 12.57
C GLY A 101 -7.67 9.70 12.68
N ILE A 102 -8.27 10.61 11.92
CA ILE A 102 -7.96 12.05 11.98
C ILE A 102 -9.27 12.84 12.01
N ALA A 103 -9.46 13.69 13.03
CA ALA A 103 -10.49 14.73 13.01
C ALA A 103 -10.12 15.83 12.03
N TYR A 104 -10.30 15.53 10.74
CA TYR A 104 -9.84 16.32 9.61
C TYR A 104 -10.51 17.70 9.49
N ASP A 105 -11.63 17.93 10.18
CA ASP A 105 -12.32 19.22 10.25
C ASP A 105 -11.70 20.17 11.29
N HIS A 106 -10.70 19.71 12.05
CA HIS A 106 -9.94 20.54 12.98
C HIS A 106 -9.26 21.71 12.27
N VAL A 107 -9.29 22.89 12.88
CA VAL A 107 -8.77 24.14 12.28
C VAL A 107 -7.30 24.02 11.88
N ALA A 108 -6.50 23.28 12.66
CA ALA A 108 -5.11 23.01 12.37
C ALA A 108 -4.90 21.97 11.25
N LEU A 109 -5.91 21.17 10.91
CA LEU A 109 -5.82 20.04 9.97
C LEU A 109 -6.57 20.32 8.67
N GLY A 110 -6.71 21.60 8.31
CA GLY A 110 -7.25 22.02 7.01
C GLY A 110 -8.76 22.14 6.92
N GLY A 111 -9.51 21.71 7.94
CA GLY A 111 -10.95 21.97 8.04
C GLY A 111 -11.82 21.16 7.08
N GLY A 112 -11.36 19.99 6.64
CA GLY A 112 -12.13 19.07 5.80
C GLY A 112 -11.33 17.89 5.27
N PHE A 113 -11.99 17.06 4.46
CA PHE A 113 -11.48 15.79 3.95
C PHE A 113 -11.66 15.67 2.43
N GLY A 114 -10.65 15.12 1.76
CA GLY A 114 -10.64 14.89 0.32
C GLY A 114 -9.83 15.92 -0.48
N PRO A 115 -9.92 15.88 -1.82
CA PRO A 115 -9.13 16.76 -2.69
C PRO A 115 -9.30 18.25 -2.35
N GLY A 116 -8.18 18.96 -2.19
CA GLY A 116 -8.15 20.38 -1.85
C GLY A 116 -8.17 20.70 -0.35
N TYR A 117 -8.19 19.68 0.52
CA TYR A 117 -7.97 19.79 1.96
C TYR A 117 -6.59 19.25 2.34
N ARG A 118 -6.14 19.56 3.57
CA ARG A 118 -4.90 19.02 4.15
C ARG A 118 -4.95 17.49 4.28
N VAL A 119 -6.08 16.97 4.73
CA VAL A 119 -6.32 15.52 4.75
C VAL A 119 -6.94 15.14 3.41
N VAL A 120 -6.10 14.72 2.46
CA VAL A 120 -6.45 14.56 1.04
C VAL A 120 -7.27 13.29 0.76
N GLY A 121 -7.25 12.33 1.68
CA GLY A 121 -8.04 11.09 1.61
C GLY A 121 -7.69 10.12 2.74
N GLY A 122 -8.20 8.89 2.63
CA GLY A 122 -8.02 7.89 3.66
C GLY A 122 -9.11 6.81 3.67
N TRP A 123 -8.98 5.86 4.59
CA TRP A 123 -9.89 4.73 4.76
C TRP A 123 -9.95 4.30 6.23
N ASP A 124 -11.12 3.85 6.66
CA ASP A 124 -11.34 3.24 7.97
C ASP A 124 -11.37 1.72 7.83
N PHE A 125 -10.31 1.05 8.30
CA PHE A 125 -10.22 -0.41 8.28
C PHE A 125 -10.92 -1.04 9.49
N ALA A 126 -11.07 -0.31 10.59
CA ALA A 126 -11.74 -0.80 11.79
C ALA A 126 -13.25 -0.96 11.57
N GLU A 127 -13.85 -0.03 10.82
CA GLU A 127 -15.28 -0.01 10.50
C GLU A 127 -15.58 -0.34 9.03
N ASN A 128 -14.53 -0.47 8.21
CA ASN A 128 -14.57 -0.81 6.80
C ASN A 128 -15.40 0.17 5.96
N ASP A 129 -15.10 1.46 6.08
CA ASP A 129 -15.72 2.51 5.30
C ASP A 129 -14.75 3.63 4.89
N ALA A 130 -15.24 4.60 4.12
CA ALA A 130 -14.44 5.69 3.57
C ALA A 130 -14.29 6.90 4.52
N ASN A 131 -14.65 6.77 5.80
CA ASN A 131 -14.63 7.84 6.78
C ASN A 131 -13.64 7.54 7.93
N PRO A 132 -12.34 7.87 7.76
CA PRO A 132 -11.31 7.65 8.78
C PRO A 132 -11.31 8.73 9.87
N TYR A 133 -12.50 9.25 10.22
CA TYR A 133 -12.62 10.33 11.19
C TYR A 133 -12.38 9.80 12.62
N ASP A 134 -11.78 10.63 13.45
CA ASP A 134 -11.44 10.29 14.85
C ASP A 134 -12.60 10.66 15.80
N ASP A 135 -13.71 9.92 15.74
CA ASP A 135 -14.96 10.20 16.48
C ASP A 135 -15.22 9.29 17.70
N GLY A 136 -14.42 8.23 17.87
CA GLY A 136 -14.58 7.28 18.96
C GLY A 136 -14.35 7.87 20.35
N PRO A 137 -15.01 7.36 21.42
CA PRO A 137 -14.73 7.77 22.80
C PRO A 137 -13.27 7.63 23.25
N SER A 138 -12.53 6.71 22.63
CA SER A 138 -11.08 6.53 22.80
C SER A 138 -10.24 7.16 21.67
N GLY A 139 -10.90 7.74 20.65
CA GLY A 139 -10.29 8.31 19.46
C GLY A 139 -9.81 9.75 19.68
N PHE A 140 -8.50 9.97 19.56
CA PHE A 140 -7.90 11.31 19.55
C PHE A 140 -6.41 11.27 19.19
N HIS A 141 -5.79 10.12 19.36
CA HIS A 141 -4.36 9.94 19.26
C HIS A 141 -3.86 10.21 17.85
N GLY A 142 -4.57 9.74 16.83
CA GLY A 142 -4.24 9.99 15.43
C GLY A 142 -4.38 11.46 15.07
N THR A 143 -5.37 12.16 15.62
CA THR A 143 -5.51 13.63 15.49
C THR A 143 -4.33 14.38 16.13
N HIS A 144 -3.84 13.92 17.29
CA HIS A 144 -2.69 14.52 17.97
C HIS A 144 -1.38 14.29 17.19
N VAL A 145 -1.20 13.08 16.68
CA VAL A 145 -0.10 12.68 15.78
C VAL A 145 -0.11 13.52 14.50
N ALA A 146 -1.26 13.62 13.83
CA ALA A 146 -1.44 14.40 12.61
C ALA A 146 -1.14 15.88 12.81
N GLY A 147 -1.59 16.48 13.93
CA GLY A 147 -1.29 17.86 14.27
C GLY A 147 0.19 18.09 14.53
N THR A 148 0.86 17.15 15.22
CA THR A 148 2.28 17.22 15.52
C THR A 148 3.09 17.21 14.22
N LEU A 149 2.65 16.40 13.26
CA LEU A 149 3.28 16.25 11.95
C LEU A 149 3.06 17.49 11.07
N ALA A 150 1.81 17.82 10.77
CA ALA A 150 1.45 18.80 9.72
C ALA A 150 0.35 19.78 10.12
N GLY A 151 0.10 20.00 11.41
CA GLY A 151 -0.89 20.99 11.84
C GLY A 151 -0.49 22.42 11.46
N SER A 152 -1.45 23.27 11.09
CA SER A 152 -1.23 24.67 10.76
C SER A 152 -2.45 25.53 11.07
N SER A 153 -2.29 26.49 11.99
CA SER A 153 -3.29 27.50 12.33
C SER A 153 -2.59 28.81 12.75
N ASP A 154 -3.35 29.87 13.02
CA ASP A 154 -2.80 31.16 13.45
C ASP A 154 -1.91 31.08 14.71
N SER A 155 -2.11 30.08 15.57
CA SER A 155 -1.41 29.93 16.86
C SER A 155 -0.68 28.61 17.05
N PHE A 156 -0.66 27.74 16.03
CA PHE A 156 -0.05 26.42 16.13
C PHE A 156 0.53 25.97 14.78
N SER A 157 1.72 25.38 14.82
CA SER A 157 2.36 24.76 13.66
C SER A 157 2.99 23.44 14.10
N GLY A 158 2.71 22.37 13.34
CA GLY A 158 3.48 21.13 13.37
C GLY A 158 4.83 21.29 12.66
N ILE A 159 5.51 20.17 12.45
CA ILE A 159 6.84 20.18 11.80
C ILE A 159 6.74 20.54 10.31
N ALA A 160 5.87 19.88 9.55
CA ALA A 160 5.72 20.04 8.11
C ALA A 160 4.32 20.60 7.77
N PRO A 161 4.03 21.88 8.06
CA PRO A 161 2.70 22.46 7.94
C PRO A 161 2.21 22.64 6.50
N GLY A 162 2.97 22.26 5.48
CA GLY A 162 2.59 22.23 4.06
C GLY A 162 2.43 20.83 3.48
N ALA A 163 2.82 19.78 4.21
CA ALA A 163 2.64 18.39 3.78
C ALA A 163 1.15 17.99 3.80
N ASP A 164 0.73 17.23 2.80
CA ASP A 164 -0.60 16.61 2.79
C ASP A 164 -0.63 15.39 3.71
N LEU A 165 -1.82 15.03 4.19
CA LEU A 165 -2.05 13.90 5.07
C LEU A 165 -3.04 12.92 4.46
N VAL A 166 -2.78 11.64 4.69
CA VAL A 166 -3.75 10.56 4.47
C VAL A 166 -4.07 9.91 5.81
N ALA A 167 -5.36 9.74 6.10
CA ALA A 167 -5.85 9.16 7.35
C ALA A 167 -6.19 7.67 7.15
N LEU A 168 -5.45 6.76 7.79
CA LEU A 168 -5.75 5.33 7.76
C LEU A 168 -6.08 4.87 9.17
N ARG A 169 -7.38 4.66 9.43
CA ARG A 169 -7.86 4.29 10.76
C ARG A 169 -7.81 2.77 10.93
N VAL A 170 -7.05 2.32 11.93
CA VAL A 170 -6.82 0.90 12.27
C VAL A 170 -7.14 0.58 13.74
N PHE A 171 -7.71 1.54 14.46
CA PHE A 171 -8.27 1.32 15.78
C PHE A 171 -9.76 1.69 15.78
N ASP A 172 -10.57 0.83 16.39
CA ASP A 172 -11.99 1.07 16.59
C ASP A 172 -12.25 2.14 17.67
N ASP A 173 -13.52 2.52 17.82
CA ASP A 173 -13.99 3.50 18.80
C ASP A 173 -13.59 3.23 20.27
N TYR A 174 -13.25 1.99 20.60
CA TYR A 174 -12.85 1.56 21.93
C TYR A 174 -11.32 1.49 22.08
N GLY A 175 -10.56 1.79 21.02
CA GLY A 175 -9.10 1.68 20.96
C GLY A 175 -8.61 0.26 20.67
N GLY A 176 -9.49 -0.64 20.22
CA GLY A 176 -9.13 -1.99 19.78
C GLY A 176 -8.54 -1.97 18.38
N GLY A 177 -7.41 -2.64 18.18
CA GLY A 177 -6.77 -2.79 16.86
C GLY A 177 -6.65 -4.26 16.44
N ASN A 178 -6.52 -4.49 15.14
CA ASN A 178 -6.27 -5.82 14.55
C ASN A 178 -5.04 -5.75 13.64
N LEU A 179 -4.23 -6.82 13.62
CA LEU A 179 -3.07 -6.92 12.73
C LEU A 179 -3.49 -6.91 11.26
N ASP A 180 -4.61 -7.55 10.92
CA ASP A 180 -5.12 -7.55 9.55
C ASP A 180 -5.42 -6.12 9.06
N TRP A 181 -5.95 -5.24 9.93
CA TRP A 181 -6.20 -3.84 9.58
C TRP A 181 -4.91 -3.06 9.35
N ILE A 182 -3.84 -3.39 10.07
CA ILE A 182 -2.53 -2.77 9.90
C ILE A 182 -1.89 -3.27 8.60
N GLU A 183 -1.94 -4.58 8.32
CA GLU A 183 -1.50 -5.19 7.06
C GLU A 183 -2.23 -4.54 5.87
N ASP A 184 -3.57 -4.50 5.92
CA ASP A 184 -4.41 -3.90 4.90
C ASP A 184 -4.09 -2.40 4.72
N ALA A 185 -3.83 -1.65 5.80
CA ALA A 185 -3.44 -0.26 5.71
C ALA A 185 -2.06 -0.05 5.05
N LEU A 186 -1.09 -0.91 5.34
CA LEU A 186 0.24 -0.86 4.70
C LEU A 186 0.15 -1.21 3.21
N ALA A 187 -0.62 -2.25 2.87
CA ALA A 187 -0.93 -2.61 1.49
C ALA A 187 -1.64 -1.46 0.77
N TRP A 188 -2.61 -0.81 1.43
CA TRP A 188 -3.32 0.34 0.90
C TRP A 188 -2.39 1.51 0.62
N VAL A 189 -1.41 1.82 1.49
CA VAL A 189 -0.43 2.88 1.23
C VAL A 189 0.32 2.58 -0.05
N HIS A 190 0.80 1.35 -0.18
CA HIS A 190 1.50 0.93 -1.38
C HIS A 190 0.60 1.08 -2.62
N GLU A 191 -0.65 0.62 -2.57
CA GLU A 191 -1.63 0.75 -3.67
C GLU A 191 -1.95 2.20 -4.05
N ASN A 192 -2.03 3.10 -3.08
CA ASN A 192 -2.54 4.47 -3.25
C ASN A 192 -1.44 5.55 -3.21
N ARG A 193 -0.16 5.17 -3.20
CA ARG A 193 0.98 6.10 -3.08
C ARG A 193 1.05 7.20 -4.13
N PHE A 194 0.38 7.03 -5.27
CA PHE A 194 0.27 8.03 -6.36
C PHE A 194 -1.18 8.44 -6.66
N ALA A 195 -2.13 8.18 -5.75
CA ALA A 195 -3.55 8.45 -5.97
C ALA A 195 -3.95 9.92 -5.70
N PHE A 196 -3.08 10.68 -5.04
CA PHE A 196 -3.31 12.07 -4.62
C PHE A 196 -2.53 13.06 -5.49
N GLU A 197 -2.82 14.36 -5.34
CA GLU A 197 -2.08 15.42 -6.05
C GLU A 197 -0.57 15.35 -5.75
N ASN A 198 -0.23 15.02 -4.50
CA ASN A 198 1.13 14.78 -4.04
C ASN A 198 1.34 13.31 -3.65
N PRO A 199 2.48 12.68 -3.99
CA PRO A 199 2.74 11.28 -3.70
C PRO A 199 2.89 11.03 -2.19
N ILE A 200 2.54 9.83 -1.73
CA ILE A 200 2.86 9.38 -0.37
C ILE A 200 4.35 9.06 -0.32
N THR A 201 5.11 9.81 0.48
CA THR A 201 6.58 9.67 0.60
C THR A 201 7.02 9.20 1.98
N ALA A 202 6.10 9.25 2.96
CA ALA A 202 6.34 8.74 4.29
C ALA A 202 5.08 8.11 4.91
N VAL A 203 5.30 7.20 5.86
CA VAL A 203 4.28 6.61 6.73
C VAL A 203 4.68 6.82 8.18
N ASN A 204 3.73 7.22 9.01
CA ASN A 204 3.88 7.26 10.46
C ASN A 204 2.98 6.21 11.12
N LEU A 205 3.59 5.30 11.88
CA LEU A 205 2.96 4.26 12.70
C LEU A 205 3.22 4.56 14.18
N SER A 206 2.34 5.33 14.81
CA SER A 206 2.44 5.62 16.25
C SER A 206 1.82 4.50 17.10
N LEU A 207 2.15 3.26 16.76
CA LEU A 207 1.62 2.03 17.37
C LEU A 207 2.71 0.97 17.48
N GLY A 208 2.47 -0.03 18.32
CA GLY A 208 3.30 -1.22 18.35
C GLY A 208 3.15 -2.03 19.64
N SER A 209 3.60 -3.28 19.59
CA SER A 209 3.63 -4.17 20.75
C SER A 209 4.98 -4.87 20.87
N VAL A 210 5.46 -5.06 22.09
CA VAL A 210 6.56 -6.00 22.34
C VAL A 210 6.01 -7.41 22.13
N LEU A 211 6.57 -8.14 21.18
CA LEU A 211 6.05 -9.45 20.81
C LEU A 211 6.64 -10.55 21.70
N PRO A 212 5.81 -11.43 22.27
CA PRO A 212 6.30 -12.66 22.88
C PRO A 212 7.07 -13.49 21.84
N ALA A 213 8.15 -14.17 22.26
CA ALA A 213 9.06 -14.87 21.35
C ALA A 213 8.35 -15.94 20.49
N GLU A 214 7.28 -16.53 21.02
CA GLU A 214 6.45 -17.52 20.35
C GLU A 214 5.51 -16.96 19.27
N MET A 215 5.17 -15.66 19.33
CA MET A 215 4.30 -14.98 18.36
C MET A 215 5.08 -14.11 17.37
N ALA A 216 6.33 -13.75 17.72
CA ALA A 216 7.17 -12.84 16.95
C ALA A 216 7.31 -13.24 15.48
N SER A 217 7.56 -14.53 15.19
CA SER A 217 7.74 -14.98 13.80
C SER A 217 6.49 -14.88 12.95
N GLN A 218 5.30 -15.06 13.54
CA GLN A 218 4.04 -15.01 12.79
C GLN A 218 3.65 -13.57 12.46
N ILE A 219 3.72 -12.69 13.46
CA ILE A 219 3.36 -11.27 13.29
C ILE A 219 4.38 -10.56 12.39
N GLN A 220 5.66 -10.91 12.50
CA GLN A 220 6.67 -10.44 11.55
C GLN A 220 6.35 -10.92 10.14
N ALA A 221 6.07 -12.21 9.95
CA ALA A 221 5.74 -12.73 8.63
C ALA A 221 4.48 -12.11 8.00
N GLN A 222 3.59 -11.50 8.81
CA GLN A 222 2.35 -10.88 8.33
C GLN A 222 2.52 -9.43 7.87
N LEU A 223 3.46 -8.66 8.44
CA LEU A 223 3.61 -7.24 8.07
C LEU A 223 4.93 -6.97 7.33
N GLU A 224 5.91 -7.88 7.40
CA GLU A 224 7.27 -7.60 6.93
C GLU A 224 7.35 -7.49 5.40
N ASP A 225 6.49 -8.20 4.67
CA ASP A 225 6.36 -8.07 3.23
C ASP A 225 5.85 -6.68 2.85
N GLU A 226 4.75 -6.18 3.42
CA GLU A 226 4.28 -4.82 3.14
C GLU A 226 5.29 -3.75 3.62
N LEU A 227 5.90 -3.90 4.80
CA LEU A 227 6.90 -2.95 5.29
C LEU A 227 8.13 -2.90 4.39
N SER A 228 8.60 -4.05 3.92
CA SER A 228 9.73 -4.13 2.98
C SER A 228 9.36 -3.57 1.61
N LEU A 229 8.11 -3.74 1.20
CA LEU A 229 7.58 -3.22 -0.05
C LEU A 229 7.47 -1.69 -0.04
N LEU A 230 6.98 -1.10 1.05
CA LEU A 230 6.98 0.36 1.22
C LEU A 230 8.40 0.93 1.19
N LYS A 231 9.35 0.29 1.86
CA LYS A 231 10.77 0.70 1.78
C LYS A 231 11.32 0.60 0.36
N ALA A 232 10.97 -0.46 -0.37
CA ALA A 232 11.39 -0.65 -1.76
C ALA A 232 10.80 0.41 -2.72
N ASP A 233 9.61 0.93 -2.41
CA ASP A 233 9.01 2.07 -3.11
C ASP A 233 9.68 3.42 -2.79
N GLY A 234 10.67 3.46 -1.88
CA GLY A 234 11.27 4.69 -1.39
C GLY A 234 10.39 5.44 -0.38
N ILE A 235 9.34 4.81 0.14
CA ILE A 235 8.49 5.37 1.19
C ILE A 235 9.18 5.17 2.54
N MET A 236 9.47 6.29 3.22
CA MET A 236 10.09 6.24 4.54
C MET A 236 9.06 5.84 5.60
N VAL A 237 9.28 4.72 6.28
CA VAL A 237 8.36 4.24 7.32
C VAL A 237 8.96 4.54 8.70
N PHE A 238 8.22 5.29 9.51
CA PHE A 238 8.58 5.66 10.88
C PHE A 238 7.62 5.00 11.85
N ALA A 239 8.15 4.40 12.92
CA ALA A 239 7.32 3.84 13.97
C ALA A 239 7.80 4.21 15.37
N ALA A 240 6.84 4.37 16.28
CA ALA A 240 7.11 4.63 17.68
C ALA A 240 7.86 3.45 18.32
N ALA A 241 8.97 3.73 18.99
CA ALA A 241 9.83 2.69 19.55
C ALA A 241 9.15 1.85 20.63
N GLY A 242 8.15 2.40 21.33
CA GLY A 242 7.46 1.79 22.46
C GLY A 242 7.76 2.48 23.80
N ASN A 243 6.86 2.30 24.78
CA ASN A 243 6.84 3.06 26.04
C ASN A 243 7.04 2.20 27.31
N ALA A 244 7.58 0.98 27.18
CA ALA A 244 7.68 0.02 28.28
C ALA A 244 9.13 -0.30 28.68
N PHE A 245 10.04 0.69 28.62
CA PHE A 245 11.44 0.46 28.98
C PHE A 245 11.64 0.18 30.48
N ASP A 246 12.31 -0.93 30.78
CA ASP A 246 12.79 -1.30 32.10
C ASP A 246 14.32 -1.45 32.07
N ALA A 247 15.03 -0.69 32.89
CA ALA A 247 16.50 -0.72 32.95
C ALA A 247 17.05 -2.02 33.57
N ASP A 248 16.27 -2.70 34.43
CA ASP A 248 16.66 -3.97 35.06
C ASP A 248 16.38 -5.18 34.15
N ALA A 249 15.49 -5.01 33.17
CA ALA A 249 15.11 -6.00 32.16
C ALA A 249 14.92 -5.31 30.79
N PRO A 250 16.01 -4.95 30.08
CA PRO A 250 15.94 -4.12 28.89
C PRO A 250 15.00 -4.73 27.84
N SER A 251 13.88 -4.06 27.62
CA SER A 251 12.86 -4.43 26.64
C SER A 251 13.36 -4.21 25.22
N GLN A 252 13.03 -5.11 24.30
CA GLN A 252 13.24 -4.91 22.86
C GLN A 252 12.30 -3.83 22.34
N LEU A 253 12.62 -3.26 21.17
CA LEU A 253 11.71 -2.40 20.42
C LEU A 253 10.36 -3.10 20.18
N ALA A 254 9.29 -2.31 20.17
CA ALA A 254 7.98 -2.76 19.75
C ALA A 254 7.99 -3.08 18.26
N TYR A 255 7.21 -4.06 17.82
CA TYR A 255 6.93 -4.28 16.40
C TYR A 255 5.72 -3.43 15.99
N PRO A 256 5.73 -2.70 14.87
CA PRO A 256 6.65 -2.80 13.72
C PRO A 256 7.96 -2.01 13.80
N ALA A 257 8.22 -1.22 14.85
CA ALA A 257 9.48 -0.44 14.95
C ALA A 257 10.76 -1.29 14.96
N ALA A 258 10.67 -2.57 15.34
CA ALA A 258 11.78 -3.52 15.27
C ALA A 258 12.06 -4.08 13.86
N SER A 259 11.22 -3.80 12.86
CA SER A 259 11.45 -4.23 11.47
C SER A 259 12.69 -3.54 10.88
N PRO A 260 13.54 -4.26 10.12
CA PRO A 260 14.65 -3.66 9.38
C PRO A 260 14.20 -2.72 8.25
N SER A 261 12.92 -2.74 7.89
CA SER A 261 12.33 -1.85 6.89
C SER A 261 11.75 -0.57 7.47
N VAL A 262 11.79 -0.42 8.80
CA VAL A 262 11.22 0.69 9.55
C VAL A 262 12.31 1.46 10.28
N THR A 263 12.13 2.77 10.38
CA THR A 263 12.96 3.65 11.20
C THR A 263 12.34 3.79 12.61
N PRO A 264 12.92 3.18 13.65
CA PRO A 264 12.40 3.30 15.01
C PRO A 264 12.68 4.68 15.59
N VAL A 265 11.66 5.26 16.24
CA VAL A 265 11.75 6.60 16.85
C VAL A 265 11.52 6.55 18.36
N GLY A 266 12.55 6.93 19.11
CA GLY A 266 12.49 7.08 20.57
C GLY A 266 12.11 8.49 21.02
N SER A 267 11.85 8.63 22.32
CA SER A 267 11.44 9.89 22.96
C SER A 267 12.55 10.46 23.83
N ILE A 268 12.72 11.78 23.77
CA ILE A 268 13.49 12.57 24.73
C ILE A 268 12.60 13.54 25.51
N ALA A 269 13.03 13.87 26.73
CA ALA A 269 12.47 14.94 27.54
C ALA A 269 12.98 16.32 27.06
N GLY A 270 12.39 17.39 27.62
CA GLY A 270 12.76 18.77 27.27
C GLY A 270 14.22 19.16 27.58
N ASP A 271 14.91 18.39 28.44
CA ASP A 271 16.34 18.59 28.73
C ASP A 271 17.28 17.81 27.78
N GLY A 272 16.72 17.10 26.79
CA GLY A 272 17.45 16.31 25.81
C GLY A 272 17.81 14.89 26.26
N SER A 273 17.50 14.51 27.51
CA SER A 273 17.70 13.15 27.98
C SER A 273 16.63 12.20 27.44
N LEU A 274 16.97 10.93 27.23
CA LEU A 274 15.98 9.92 26.82
C LEU A 274 14.88 9.79 27.88
N SER A 275 13.62 9.83 27.43
CA SER A 275 12.47 9.59 28.27
C SER A 275 12.57 8.24 28.97
N SER A 276 12.17 8.20 30.23
CA SER A 276 12.30 7.00 31.08
C SER A 276 11.55 5.80 30.52
N PHE A 277 10.43 6.04 29.82
CA PHE A 277 9.59 5.02 29.21
C PHE A 277 10.08 4.53 27.83
N SER A 278 10.89 5.32 27.11
CA SER A 278 11.21 5.05 25.71
C SER A 278 12.03 3.78 25.56
N GLN A 279 11.63 2.86 24.68
CA GLN A 279 12.44 1.69 24.40
C GLN A 279 13.80 2.05 23.78
N ARG A 280 14.80 1.17 23.94
CA ARG A 280 16.20 1.43 23.62
C ARG A 280 16.69 0.47 22.53
N THR A 281 17.41 1.01 21.55
CA THR A 281 18.31 0.26 20.68
C THR A 281 19.51 1.15 20.35
N ASP A 282 20.64 0.55 19.95
CA ASP A 282 21.80 1.35 19.54
C ASP A 282 21.50 2.09 18.25
N GLY A 283 21.82 3.38 18.21
CA GLY A 283 21.64 4.24 17.04
C GLY A 283 20.20 4.65 16.75
N ILE A 284 19.32 4.62 17.73
CA ILE A 284 17.93 5.07 17.57
C ILE A 284 17.85 6.60 17.31
N LEU A 285 16.97 7.02 16.39
CA LEU A 285 16.60 8.42 16.22
C LEU A 285 15.63 8.84 17.33
N VAL A 286 15.77 10.07 17.82
CA VAL A 286 14.89 10.59 18.87
C VAL A 286 14.42 12.01 18.61
N ALA A 287 13.20 12.28 19.06
CA ALA A 287 12.58 13.60 19.08
C ALA A 287 11.88 13.83 20.43
N PRO A 288 11.57 15.09 20.77
CA PRO A 288 10.77 15.41 21.96
C PRO A 288 9.47 14.60 21.99
N GLY A 289 9.22 13.87 23.06
CA GLY A 289 7.99 13.09 23.20
C GLY A 289 7.29 13.28 24.54
N GLU A 290 7.76 14.20 25.39
CA GLU A 290 7.11 14.56 26.65
C GLU A 290 6.39 15.90 26.55
N LEU A 291 5.12 15.93 26.99
CA LEU A 291 4.28 17.14 27.02
C LEU A 291 4.21 17.86 25.67
N VAL A 292 4.08 17.10 24.58
CA VAL A 292 3.94 17.65 23.23
C VAL A 292 2.51 18.16 23.05
N ASN A 293 2.36 19.46 22.84
CA ASN A 293 1.06 20.09 22.56
C ASN A 293 0.65 19.82 21.11
N SER A 294 -0.57 19.34 20.87
CA SER A 294 -1.11 19.15 19.51
C SER A 294 -2.64 19.05 19.50
N SER A 295 -3.23 19.06 18.29
CA SER A 295 -4.67 19.07 18.05
C SER A 295 -5.37 17.82 18.58
N VAL A 296 -6.59 17.98 19.07
CA VAL A 296 -7.49 16.87 19.43
C VAL A 296 -8.93 17.18 19.02
N PRO A 297 -9.79 16.16 18.86
CA PRO A 297 -11.21 16.36 18.60
C PRO A 297 -11.93 17.12 19.75
N ASP A 298 -12.98 17.88 19.44
CA ASP A 298 -13.83 18.63 20.42
C ASP A 298 -14.50 17.72 21.47
N HIS A 299 -14.59 16.41 21.22
CA HIS A 299 -15.14 15.50 22.23
C HIS A 299 -14.12 15.21 23.35
N VAL A 300 -12.83 15.46 23.13
CA VAL A 300 -11.72 15.25 24.09
C VAL A 300 -11.61 16.42 25.06
N LEU A 301 -11.55 17.65 24.53
CA LEU A 301 -11.46 18.89 25.28
C LEU A 301 -12.50 19.89 24.75
N GLY A 302 -12.88 20.91 25.53
CA GLY A 302 -13.81 21.94 25.06
C GLY A 302 -15.28 21.51 25.13
N ARG A 303 -15.68 20.52 24.32
CA ARG A 303 -17.08 20.09 24.09
C ARG A 303 -18.01 21.28 23.87
N ASP A 304 -17.50 22.33 23.23
CA ASP A 304 -18.23 23.57 22.99
C ASP A 304 -18.75 23.67 21.55
N GLY A 305 -18.48 22.63 20.75
CA GLY A 305 -18.87 22.51 19.35
C GLY A 305 -17.94 23.25 18.41
N ARG A 306 -16.71 23.56 18.83
CA ARG A 306 -15.65 24.14 18.00
C ARG A 306 -14.52 23.13 17.86
N ILE A 307 -13.94 23.04 16.68
CA ILE A 307 -12.85 22.09 16.40
C ILE A 307 -11.50 22.85 16.43
N ASP A 308 -11.15 23.37 17.61
CA ASP A 308 -9.97 24.22 17.85
C ASP A 308 -9.18 23.87 19.13
N ASP A 309 -9.30 22.63 19.60
CA ASP A 309 -8.72 22.16 20.85
C ASP A 309 -7.31 21.55 20.71
N PHE A 310 -6.46 21.85 21.68
CA PHE A 310 -5.10 21.32 21.76
C PHE A 310 -4.79 20.79 23.16
N VAL A 311 -4.06 19.69 23.27
CA VAL A 311 -3.62 19.09 24.54
C VAL A 311 -2.16 18.66 24.50
N ASN A 312 -1.53 18.62 25.68
CA ASN A 312 -0.24 17.99 25.87
C ASN A 312 -0.41 16.47 26.01
N ALA A 313 0.37 15.71 25.24
CA ALA A 313 0.48 14.25 25.36
C ALA A 313 1.95 13.82 25.46
N THR A 314 2.16 12.63 26.00
CA THR A 314 3.50 12.06 26.24
C THR A 314 3.58 10.65 25.67
N GLY A 315 4.63 10.36 24.91
CA GLY A 315 4.92 9.04 24.37
C GLY A 315 5.87 9.08 23.18
N THR A 316 6.45 7.94 22.83
CA THR A 316 7.18 7.76 21.56
C THR A 316 6.29 8.01 20.34
N SER A 317 4.98 7.86 20.49
CA SER A 317 3.94 8.25 19.53
C SER A 317 3.92 9.74 19.17
N MET A 318 4.38 10.63 20.06
CA MET A 318 4.49 12.07 19.79
C MET A 318 5.86 12.43 19.19
N ALA A 319 6.88 11.60 19.41
CA ALA A 319 8.21 11.77 18.83
C ALA A 319 8.25 11.30 17.37
N SER A 320 7.65 10.15 17.05
CA SER A 320 7.61 9.56 15.69
C SER A 320 7.14 10.54 14.59
N PRO A 321 5.99 11.23 14.72
CA PRO A 321 5.51 12.16 13.70
C PRO A 321 6.42 13.37 13.51
N GLN A 322 7.21 13.74 14.52
CA GLN A 322 8.16 14.84 14.36
C GLN A 322 9.33 14.45 13.47
N ILE A 323 9.80 13.20 13.56
CA ILE A 323 10.84 12.68 12.66
C ILE A 323 10.28 12.50 11.25
N ALA A 324 9.06 11.99 11.11
CA ALA A 324 8.40 11.91 9.81
C ALA A 324 8.27 13.28 9.14
N GLY A 325 7.84 14.31 9.89
CA GLY A 325 7.79 15.70 9.44
C GLY A 325 9.18 16.26 9.08
N ALA A 326 10.19 16.00 9.90
CA ALA A 326 11.56 16.44 9.64
C ALA A 326 12.12 15.80 8.36
N ALA A 327 11.82 14.53 8.11
CA ALA A 327 12.25 13.82 6.92
C ALA A 327 11.64 14.41 5.65
N VAL A 328 10.34 14.77 5.64
CA VAL A 328 9.74 15.38 4.45
C VAL A 328 10.25 16.81 4.21
N LEU A 329 10.61 17.57 5.25
CA LEU A 329 11.29 18.87 5.09
C LEU A 329 12.70 18.73 4.51
N VAL A 330 13.48 17.76 5.00
CA VAL A 330 14.80 17.46 4.45
C VAL A 330 14.67 17.00 3.00
N ARG A 331 13.71 16.14 2.70
CA ARG A 331 13.41 15.69 1.34
C ARG A 331 13.06 16.86 0.41
N GLU A 332 12.22 17.80 0.85
CA GLU A 332 11.90 19.03 0.11
C GLU A 332 13.16 19.88 -0.17
N ALA A 333 14.04 20.02 0.82
CA ALA A 333 15.29 20.75 0.67
C ALA A 333 16.27 20.07 -0.31
N MET A 334 16.40 18.74 -0.24
CA MET A 334 17.23 17.95 -1.15
C MET A 334 16.73 18.11 -2.60
N LEU A 335 15.41 18.00 -2.82
CA LEU A 335 14.79 18.22 -4.13
C LEU A 335 15.05 19.65 -4.63
N SER A 336 14.91 20.66 -3.76
CA SER A 336 15.16 22.06 -4.09
C SER A 336 16.63 22.34 -4.45
N ALA A 337 17.55 21.55 -3.91
CA ALA A 337 18.98 21.60 -4.22
C ALA A 337 19.38 20.72 -5.44
N GLY A 338 18.43 19.99 -6.05
CA GLY A 338 18.70 19.06 -7.15
C GLY A 338 19.48 17.81 -6.74
N LEU A 339 19.40 17.43 -5.46
CA LEU A 339 20.02 16.23 -4.91
C LEU A 339 19.06 15.03 -4.99
N ASP A 340 19.62 13.82 -4.95
CA ASP A 340 18.83 12.60 -4.79
C ASP A 340 18.10 12.64 -3.44
N ALA A 341 16.79 12.44 -3.47
CA ALA A 341 15.90 12.54 -2.32
C ALA A 341 15.15 11.21 -2.08
N ASP A 342 15.78 10.10 -2.48
CA ASP A 342 15.48 8.74 -2.00
C ASP A 342 15.36 8.71 -0.46
N GLY A 343 14.45 7.89 0.05
CA GLY A 343 14.23 7.71 1.48
C GLY A 343 15.49 7.28 2.23
N GLY A 344 16.34 6.45 1.63
CA GLY A 344 17.65 6.10 2.19
C GLY A 344 18.57 7.31 2.34
N ALA A 345 18.75 8.09 1.27
CA ALA A 345 19.57 9.30 1.27
C ALA A 345 19.07 10.36 2.27
N VAL A 346 17.75 10.54 2.39
CA VAL A 346 17.14 11.44 3.38
C VAL A 346 17.45 10.99 4.81
N LEU A 347 17.31 9.69 5.10
CA LEU A 347 17.61 9.12 6.42
C LEU A 347 19.10 9.21 6.76
N ASP A 348 19.97 8.86 5.82
CA ASP A 348 21.42 8.98 5.99
C ASP A 348 21.81 10.42 6.32
N HIS A 349 21.23 11.40 5.61
CA HIS A 349 21.47 12.82 5.88
C HIS A 349 20.95 13.25 7.27
N LEU A 350 19.76 12.78 7.68
CA LEU A 350 19.25 13.01 9.03
C LEU A 350 20.19 12.44 10.11
N TYR A 351 20.74 11.24 9.90
CA TYR A 351 21.70 10.63 10.83
C TYR A 351 23.04 11.38 10.87
N ASP A 352 23.59 11.73 9.71
CA ASP A 352 24.88 12.44 9.59
C ASP A 352 24.83 13.84 10.20
N THR A 353 23.65 14.46 10.18
CA THR A 353 23.40 15.78 10.74
C THR A 353 22.70 15.75 12.09
N ALA A 354 22.55 14.60 12.75
CA ALA A 354 21.99 14.49 14.09
C ALA A 354 23.03 14.74 15.20
N ASP A 355 22.56 15.26 16.33
CA ASP A 355 23.37 15.38 17.54
C ASP A 355 23.45 14.02 18.23
N ARG A 356 24.68 13.53 18.39
CA ARG A 356 24.95 12.22 18.97
C ARG A 356 25.12 12.31 20.48
N SER A 357 24.35 11.50 21.21
CA SER A 357 24.40 11.37 22.66
C SER A 357 24.53 9.91 23.10
N THR A 358 24.82 9.68 24.38
CA THR A 358 24.93 8.35 24.97
C THR A 358 23.98 8.26 26.17
N ASP A 359 23.25 7.16 26.26
CA ASP A 359 22.37 6.87 27.38
C ASP A 359 23.20 6.42 28.58
N ASP A 360 23.13 7.15 29.69
CA ASP A 360 23.86 6.80 30.90
C ASP A 360 23.37 5.48 31.53
N ALA A 361 22.11 5.08 31.26
CA ALA A 361 21.54 3.86 31.82
C ALA A 361 22.05 2.60 31.11
N THR A 362 22.10 2.61 29.77
CA THR A 362 22.43 1.43 28.96
C THR A 362 23.79 1.49 28.27
N GLY A 363 24.38 2.68 28.15
CA GLY A 363 25.59 2.94 27.36
C GLY A 363 25.37 2.97 25.85
N LEU A 364 24.12 2.88 25.38
CA LEU A 364 23.76 2.91 23.96
C LEU A 364 23.83 4.32 23.39
N THR A 365 24.14 4.43 22.10
CA THR A 365 24.13 5.72 21.38
C THR A 365 22.73 6.03 20.88
N TYR A 366 22.32 7.29 20.94
CA TYR A 366 21.11 7.80 20.28
C TYR A 366 21.39 9.11 19.54
N TYR A 367 20.54 9.42 18.55
CA TYR A 367 20.71 10.52 17.62
C TYR A 367 19.51 11.47 17.70
N GLN A 368 19.71 12.67 18.21
CA GLN A 368 18.70 13.72 18.26
C GLN A 368 18.75 14.55 16.98
N ILE A 369 17.62 14.71 16.30
CA ILE A 369 17.57 15.52 15.06
C ILE A 369 17.91 16.98 15.34
N ASN A 370 18.80 17.52 14.50
CA ASN A 370 19.12 18.94 14.42
C ASN A 370 18.72 19.44 13.04
N LEU A 371 17.46 19.86 12.92
CA LEU A 371 16.85 20.14 11.64
C LEU A 371 17.47 21.38 10.98
N THR A 372 17.82 22.39 11.77
CA THR A 372 18.54 23.57 11.27
C THR A 372 19.86 23.17 10.60
N ARG A 373 20.68 22.32 11.24
CA ARG A 373 21.92 21.82 10.64
C ARG A 373 21.67 20.97 9.41
N ALA A 374 20.65 20.10 9.43
CA ALA A 374 20.28 19.27 8.30
C ALA A 374 19.97 20.13 7.06
N ILE A 375 19.15 21.16 7.21
CA ILE A 375 18.75 22.04 6.11
C ILE A 375 19.90 22.97 5.67
N GLU A 376 20.62 23.59 6.61
CA GLU A 376 21.70 24.52 6.28
C GLU A 376 22.84 23.84 5.50
N GLN A 377 23.16 22.58 5.77
CA GLN A 377 24.18 21.86 5.00
C GLN A 377 23.77 21.65 3.54
N LEU A 378 22.48 21.42 3.26
CA LEU A 378 21.98 21.26 1.90
C LEU A 378 21.95 22.60 1.15
N ILE A 379 21.64 23.69 1.84
CA ILE A 379 21.53 25.03 1.24
C ILE A 379 22.91 25.70 1.04
N VAL A 380 23.89 25.44 1.93
CA VAL A 380 25.24 26.05 1.85
C VAL A 380 26.11 25.40 0.77
N ASP A 381 25.97 24.09 0.52
CA ASP A 381 26.72 23.39 -0.53
C ASP A 381 26.11 23.59 -1.95
N GLY A 382 24.92 24.20 -2.05
CA GLY A 382 24.33 24.70 -3.30
C GLY A 382 24.90 26.04 -3.79
N GLY A 383 25.94 26.56 -3.13
CA GLY A 383 26.61 27.82 -3.45
C GLY A 383 27.46 27.77 -4.73
N GLY A 384 26.81 27.84 -5.88
CA GLY A 384 27.29 28.34 -7.17
C GLY A 384 28.78 28.24 -7.51
N GLU A 385 29.12 27.31 -8.41
CA GLU A 385 30.09 27.66 -9.45
C GLU A 385 29.46 28.76 -10.33
N GLU A 386 29.97 29.98 -10.22
CA GLU A 386 29.73 31.00 -11.24
C GLU A 386 30.20 30.46 -12.60
N PRO A 387 29.41 30.60 -13.69
CA PRO A 387 29.93 30.36 -15.02
C PRO A 387 31.00 31.41 -15.30
N THR A 388 32.27 30.99 -15.36
CA THR A 388 33.33 31.87 -15.86
C THR A 388 32.99 32.27 -17.29
N GLU A 389 32.84 33.58 -17.50
CA GLU A 389 32.67 34.24 -18.80
C GLU A 389 33.56 33.58 -19.88
N PRO A 390 33.02 33.20 -21.06
CA PRO A 390 33.84 32.64 -22.12
C PRO A 390 34.89 33.68 -22.55
N PRO A 391 36.14 33.29 -22.84
CA PRO A 391 37.09 34.23 -23.42
C PRO A 391 36.54 34.75 -24.75
N ALA A 392 36.60 36.06 -24.94
CA ALA A 392 36.15 36.73 -26.16
C ALA A 392 36.64 36.00 -27.42
N PRO A 393 35.79 35.76 -28.43
CA PRO A 393 36.20 35.09 -29.64
C PRO A 393 37.23 35.96 -30.36
N THR A 394 38.41 35.39 -30.59
CA THR A 394 39.32 35.90 -31.62
C THR A 394 38.85 35.35 -32.95
N ASP A 395 38.46 36.23 -33.88
CA ASP A 395 38.08 35.89 -35.25
C ASP A 395 39.06 34.87 -35.89
N PRO A 396 38.60 33.68 -36.31
CA PRO A 396 39.36 32.83 -37.21
C PRO A 396 39.35 33.43 -38.63
N PRO A 397 40.38 33.16 -39.45
CA PRO A 397 40.44 33.66 -40.81
C PRO A 397 39.30 33.08 -41.65
N VAL A 398 38.52 33.96 -42.28
CA VAL A 398 37.51 33.61 -43.29
C VAL A 398 38.22 32.95 -44.48
N ILE A 399 38.00 31.65 -44.65
CA ILE A 399 38.19 30.94 -45.91
C ILE A 399 36.79 30.72 -46.48
N GLU A 400 36.47 31.36 -47.60
CA GLU A 400 35.26 31.08 -48.36
C GLU A 400 35.38 29.69 -49.02
N PRO A 401 34.40 28.77 -48.87
CA PRO A 401 34.42 27.51 -49.59
C PRO A 401 33.93 27.70 -51.05
N GLU A 402 34.54 26.96 -51.98
CA GLU A 402 34.10 26.89 -53.39
C GLU A 402 32.93 25.90 -53.58
N PRO A 403 32.01 26.15 -54.53
CA PRO A 403 30.82 25.34 -54.79
C PRO A 403 31.09 23.90 -55.26
N ILE A 404 30.46 22.93 -54.60
CA ILE A 404 30.36 21.52 -55.00
C ILE A 404 29.28 21.41 -56.09
N ASP A 405 29.69 21.41 -57.35
CA ASP A 405 28.83 21.36 -58.56
C ASP A 405 28.38 19.91 -58.92
N ALA A 406 28.11 19.07 -57.91
CA ALA A 406 27.69 17.68 -58.12
C ALA A 406 26.16 17.56 -58.29
N PRO A 407 25.65 16.65 -59.15
CA PRO A 407 24.21 16.40 -59.27
C PRO A 407 23.65 15.90 -57.94
N VAL A 408 22.51 16.46 -57.54
CA VAL A 408 21.81 16.15 -56.30
C VAL A 408 20.44 15.57 -56.65
N GLU A 409 20.13 14.39 -56.15
CA GLU A 409 18.82 13.77 -56.30
C GLU A 409 17.93 14.11 -55.10
N ASP A 410 16.69 14.53 -55.37
CA ASP A 410 15.75 14.96 -54.35
C ASP A 410 14.79 13.83 -53.97
N LEU A 411 14.84 13.41 -52.70
CA LEU A 411 13.98 12.37 -52.14
C LEU A 411 12.63 12.94 -51.65
N GLY A 412 12.48 14.27 -51.58
CA GLY A 412 11.29 14.95 -51.07
C GLY A 412 11.17 14.88 -49.55
N SER A 413 9.94 15.07 -49.05
CA SER A 413 9.61 15.00 -47.62
C SER A 413 9.25 13.58 -47.20
N ILE A 414 9.85 13.10 -46.11
CA ILE A 414 9.77 11.70 -45.68
C ILE A 414 9.44 11.63 -44.18
N GLN A 415 8.36 10.93 -43.81
CA GLN A 415 8.15 10.42 -42.45
C GLN A 415 8.92 9.12 -42.23
N TRP A 416 8.73 8.16 -43.13
CA TRP A 416 9.49 6.91 -43.22
C TRP A 416 9.50 6.41 -44.68
N THR A 417 10.63 5.91 -45.16
CA THR A 417 10.73 5.22 -46.46
C THR A 417 11.85 4.21 -46.47
N GLN A 418 11.70 3.16 -47.28
CA GLN A 418 12.76 2.23 -47.66
C GLN A 418 13.11 2.45 -49.14
N THR A 419 14.38 2.61 -49.48
CA THR A 419 14.84 2.87 -50.86
C THR A 419 16.26 2.34 -51.12
N GLU A 420 16.68 2.32 -52.37
CA GLU A 420 18.07 2.03 -52.77
C GLU A 420 18.75 3.32 -53.23
N LEU A 421 19.91 3.64 -52.66
CA LEU A 421 20.70 4.82 -53.01
C LEU A 421 22.02 4.40 -53.70
N GLU A 422 22.39 5.09 -54.76
CA GLU A 422 23.72 4.98 -55.39
C GLU A 422 24.82 5.57 -54.49
N THR A 423 25.95 4.86 -54.39
CA THR A 423 27.08 5.26 -53.55
C THR A 423 27.87 6.40 -54.19
N GLY A 424 28.28 7.39 -53.39
CA GLY A 424 29.00 8.57 -53.87
C GLY A 424 28.12 9.65 -54.53
N GLN A 425 26.79 9.45 -54.61
CA GLN A 425 25.82 10.44 -55.09
C GLN A 425 25.28 11.30 -53.95
N TRP A 426 25.07 12.59 -54.22
CA TRP A 426 24.44 13.50 -53.27
C TRP A 426 22.92 13.41 -53.35
N TYR A 427 22.27 13.39 -52.20
CA TYR A 427 20.83 13.39 -52.04
C TYR A 427 20.37 14.57 -51.20
N THR A 428 19.15 15.03 -51.42
CA THR A 428 18.42 15.91 -50.50
C THR A 428 17.17 15.23 -49.95
N VAL A 429 16.84 15.54 -48.71
CA VAL A 429 15.61 15.12 -48.05
C VAL A 429 15.09 16.27 -47.21
N ASP A 430 13.78 16.51 -47.27
CA ASP A 430 13.12 17.53 -46.47
C ASP A 430 12.61 16.90 -45.17
N ALA A 431 13.09 17.40 -44.04
CA ALA A 431 12.56 17.03 -42.73
C ALA A 431 11.10 17.47 -42.62
N GLU A 432 10.20 16.55 -42.26
CA GLU A 432 8.78 16.88 -42.09
C GLU A 432 8.51 17.51 -40.71
N ARG A 433 9.35 17.18 -39.72
CA ARG A 433 9.19 17.53 -38.31
C ARG A 433 10.50 17.93 -37.67
N ASP A 434 10.40 18.66 -36.57
CA ASP A 434 11.52 18.90 -35.66
C ASP A 434 11.93 17.57 -35.01
N GLY A 435 13.23 17.29 -34.89
CA GLY A 435 13.74 16.10 -34.21
C GLY A 435 14.90 15.43 -34.92
N LEU A 436 14.96 14.10 -34.82
CA LEU A 436 15.97 13.27 -35.46
C LEU A 436 15.51 12.86 -36.86
N LEU A 437 16.33 13.16 -37.85
CA LEU A 437 16.31 12.51 -39.15
C LEU A 437 17.34 11.38 -39.13
N SER A 438 16.85 10.15 -39.14
CA SER A 438 17.65 8.94 -39.01
C SER A 438 17.78 8.24 -40.35
N ILE A 439 18.99 7.79 -40.66
CA ILE A 439 19.29 6.96 -41.83
C ILE A 439 19.93 5.67 -41.34
N VAL A 440 19.34 4.53 -41.68
CA VAL A 440 19.84 3.20 -41.34
C VAL A 440 19.94 2.34 -42.59
N ARG A 441 20.76 1.28 -42.52
CA ARG A 441 20.84 0.29 -43.59
C ARG A 441 19.57 -0.57 -43.61
N GLY A 442 19.05 -0.86 -44.81
CA GLY A 442 17.80 -1.58 -45.01
C GLY A 442 17.92 -3.11 -45.03
N ASP A 443 19.07 -3.71 -44.64
CA ASP A 443 19.21 -5.16 -44.47
C ASP A 443 19.42 -5.53 -42.98
N GLU A 444 18.81 -6.64 -42.54
CA GLU A 444 18.87 -7.12 -41.14
C GLU A 444 20.24 -7.71 -40.73
N SER A 445 21.32 -7.37 -41.44
CA SER A 445 22.65 -7.95 -41.17
C SER A 445 23.35 -7.24 -40.01
N GLU A 446 23.70 -7.97 -38.95
CA GLU A 446 24.55 -7.48 -37.85
C GLU A 446 26.01 -7.19 -38.25
N ALA A 447 26.40 -7.43 -39.51
CA ALA A 447 27.78 -7.19 -39.96
C ALA A 447 27.98 -5.71 -40.32
N ALA A 448 28.82 -5.02 -39.55
CA ALA A 448 29.27 -3.66 -39.87
C ALA A 448 29.92 -3.61 -41.27
N LEU A 449 29.36 -2.81 -42.17
CA LEU A 449 30.02 -2.37 -43.39
C LEU A 449 30.45 -0.92 -43.22
N PRO A 450 31.62 -0.52 -43.77
CA PRO A 450 32.07 0.85 -43.73
C PRO A 450 31.27 1.72 -44.67
N ILE A 451 30.17 2.23 -44.14
CA ILE A 451 29.35 3.28 -44.72
C ILE A 451 29.78 4.60 -44.06
N VAL A 452 30.08 5.62 -44.86
CA VAL A 452 30.33 6.98 -44.39
C VAL A 452 29.18 7.84 -44.89
N ILE A 453 28.54 8.56 -43.98
CA ILE A 453 27.49 9.53 -44.31
C ILE A 453 28.04 10.92 -44.04
N GLU A 454 28.03 11.79 -45.04
CA GLU A 454 28.50 13.17 -44.92
C GLU A 454 27.31 14.13 -45.05
N ARG A 455 27.06 14.96 -44.03
CA ARG A 455 26.12 16.09 -44.08
C ARG A 455 26.88 17.36 -44.49
N VAL A 456 26.32 18.13 -45.41
CA VAL A 456 26.93 19.37 -45.90
C VAL A 456 25.98 20.56 -45.74
N VAL A 457 26.50 21.68 -45.22
CA VAL A 457 25.83 22.99 -45.27
C VAL A 457 26.63 23.89 -46.20
N GLY A 458 26.02 24.31 -47.32
CA GLY A 458 26.74 24.93 -48.43
C GLY A 458 27.68 23.93 -49.10
N ASP A 459 28.99 24.09 -48.89
CA ASP A 459 30.05 23.24 -49.44
C ASP A 459 30.99 22.66 -48.38
N THR A 460 30.62 22.82 -47.11
CA THR A 460 31.43 22.32 -45.98
C THR A 460 30.75 21.12 -45.35
N ILE A 461 31.48 20.01 -45.20
CA ILE A 461 31.04 18.87 -44.40
C ILE A 461 30.93 19.33 -42.96
N VAL A 462 29.72 19.31 -42.42
CA VAL A 462 29.43 19.71 -41.04
C VAL A 462 29.37 18.52 -40.10
N GLU A 463 29.09 17.32 -40.63
CA GLU A 463 28.94 16.10 -39.84
C GLU A 463 29.29 14.88 -40.69
N SER A 464 30.00 13.90 -40.12
CA SER A 464 30.43 12.68 -40.80
C SER A 464 30.27 11.45 -39.92
N GLY A 465 29.49 10.47 -40.38
CA GLY A 465 29.31 9.18 -39.72
C GLY A 465 30.54 8.26 -39.86
N SER A 466 30.68 7.31 -38.94
CA SER A 466 31.79 6.34 -38.94
C SER A 466 31.52 5.14 -39.84
N ALA A 467 32.60 4.58 -40.41
CA ALA A 467 32.65 3.28 -41.08
C ALA A 467 32.22 2.05 -40.23
N THR A 468 31.77 2.25 -38.99
CA THR A 468 31.25 1.19 -38.13
C THR A 468 29.85 1.52 -37.59
N GLN A 469 29.31 2.68 -37.97
CA GLN A 469 28.04 3.18 -37.47
C GLN A 469 26.89 2.58 -38.28
N ARG A 470 25.93 1.95 -37.60
CA ARG A 470 24.76 1.30 -38.23
C ARG A 470 23.68 2.32 -38.62
N GLN A 471 23.47 3.31 -37.76
CA GLN A 471 22.45 4.34 -37.88
C GLN A 471 23.10 5.72 -37.73
N PHE A 472 22.73 6.65 -38.60
CA PHE A 472 23.17 8.03 -38.57
C PHE A 472 22.00 8.95 -38.26
N ASP A 473 22.09 9.66 -37.16
CA ASP A 473 21.03 10.53 -36.64
C ASP A 473 21.46 12.00 -36.72
N VAL A 474 20.56 12.83 -37.25
CA VAL A 474 20.80 14.26 -37.42
C VAL A 474 19.65 15.05 -36.82
N ASN A 475 19.97 16.03 -35.96
CA ASN A 475 18.97 17.00 -35.50
C ASN A 475 18.58 17.96 -36.64
N VAL A 476 17.28 18.05 -36.89
CA VAL A 476 16.67 18.84 -37.97
C VAL A 476 15.47 19.65 -37.47
N GLN A 477 15.18 20.75 -38.15
CA GLN A 477 13.92 21.49 -38.00
C GLN A 477 12.91 21.11 -39.09
N ALA A 478 11.61 21.24 -38.78
CA ALA A 478 10.55 21.02 -39.76
C ALA A 478 10.73 21.93 -40.98
N GLY A 479 10.74 21.33 -42.18
CA GLY A 479 11.01 21.99 -43.45
C GLY A 479 12.50 22.25 -43.73
N GLU A 480 13.42 21.81 -42.88
CA GLU A 480 14.86 21.83 -43.16
C GLU A 480 15.20 20.79 -44.24
N THR A 481 15.84 21.24 -45.32
CA THR A 481 16.39 20.35 -46.34
C THR A 481 17.81 19.93 -45.94
N ILE A 482 18.02 18.62 -45.74
CA ILE A 482 19.33 18.04 -45.47
C ILE A 482 19.93 17.53 -46.77
N ARG A 483 21.18 17.92 -47.04
CA ARG A 483 21.99 17.35 -48.12
C ARG A 483 22.99 16.34 -47.54
N PHE A 484 22.94 15.11 -48.03
CA PHE A 484 23.82 14.03 -47.59
C PHE A 484 24.35 13.18 -48.75
N ARG A 485 25.47 12.48 -48.52
CA ARG A 485 26.02 11.46 -49.42
C ARG A 485 26.34 10.21 -48.62
N ILE A 486 26.15 9.05 -49.23
CA ILE A 486 26.53 7.76 -48.67
C ILE A 486 27.70 7.18 -49.47
N ASP A 487 28.83 6.95 -48.81
CA ASP A 487 29.98 6.25 -49.40
C ASP A 487 30.09 4.84 -48.81
N SER A 488 30.15 3.82 -49.67
CA SER A 488 30.37 2.43 -49.25
C SER A 488 31.57 1.85 -50.00
N SER A 489 32.39 1.07 -49.30
CA SER A 489 33.47 0.28 -49.92
C SER A 489 32.96 -1.00 -50.61
N VAL A 490 31.68 -1.32 -50.48
CA VAL A 490 31.04 -2.54 -50.99
C VAL A 490 29.76 -2.18 -51.73
N GLY A 491 29.75 -2.36 -53.06
CA GLY A 491 28.58 -2.13 -53.92
C GLY A 491 28.47 -0.71 -54.50
N SER A 492 27.75 -0.60 -55.62
CA SER A 492 27.41 0.69 -56.27
C SER A 492 26.05 1.25 -55.82
N THR A 493 25.23 0.43 -55.18
CA THR A 493 23.93 0.81 -54.59
C THR A 493 23.82 0.20 -53.19
N LEU A 494 23.06 0.85 -52.32
CA LEU A 494 22.81 0.43 -50.94
C LEU A 494 21.33 0.60 -50.60
N ALA A 495 20.70 -0.45 -50.07
CA ALA A 495 19.37 -0.35 -49.48
C ALA A 495 19.45 0.40 -48.14
N VAL A 496 18.62 1.41 -47.97
CA VAL A 496 18.54 2.23 -46.76
C VAL A 496 17.09 2.45 -46.36
N GLU A 497 16.91 2.71 -45.08
CA GLU A 497 15.67 3.25 -44.52
C GLU A 497 15.96 4.65 -43.97
N ILE A 498 15.03 5.56 -44.19
CA ILE A 498 15.10 6.95 -43.72
C ILE A 498 13.85 7.24 -42.92
N ALA A 499 13.99 7.80 -41.72
CA ALA A 499 12.88 8.12 -40.83
C ALA A 499 13.04 9.50 -40.16
N ASN A 500 11.93 10.20 -39.93
CA ASN A 500 11.85 11.43 -39.16
C ASN A 500 10.67 11.32 -38.15
N LEU A 501 10.77 10.33 -37.27
CA LEU A 501 9.69 9.91 -36.36
C LEU A 501 9.99 10.20 -34.87
N VAL A 502 11.24 10.48 -34.52
CA VAL A 502 11.66 10.69 -33.11
C VAL A 502 12.11 12.13 -32.89
N SER A 503 11.66 12.75 -31.82
CA SER A 503 12.14 14.05 -31.34
C SER A 503 12.60 13.95 -29.89
N VAL A 504 13.70 14.63 -29.54
CA VAL A 504 14.21 14.69 -28.16
C VAL A 504 14.40 16.15 -27.76
N SER A 505 13.78 16.57 -26.67
CA SER A 505 13.88 17.94 -26.15
C SER A 505 13.55 17.97 -24.66
N ASP A 506 14.33 18.71 -23.87
CA ASP A 506 14.04 19.00 -22.45
C ASP A 506 13.72 17.75 -21.60
N GLY A 507 14.52 16.69 -21.73
CA GLY A 507 14.32 15.44 -20.99
C GLY A 507 13.13 14.58 -21.45
N GLN A 508 12.54 14.91 -22.61
CA GLN A 508 11.47 14.15 -23.22
C GLN A 508 11.88 13.61 -24.59
N ALA A 509 11.73 12.31 -24.80
CA ALA A 509 11.74 11.69 -26.12
C ALA A 509 10.29 11.44 -26.58
N ARG A 510 10.01 11.63 -27.87
CA ARG A 510 8.70 11.35 -28.47
C ARG A 510 8.88 10.63 -29.80
N PHE A 511 8.25 9.47 -29.93
CA PHE A 511 8.01 8.76 -31.17
C PHE A 511 6.62 9.12 -31.72
N THR A 512 6.56 9.50 -33.00
CA THR A 512 5.31 9.76 -33.73
C THR A 512 5.18 8.74 -34.86
N GLY A 513 4.19 7.86 -34.76
CA GLY A 513 3.86 6.84 -35.76
C GLY A 513 3.25 7.41 -37.04
N THR A 514 2.96 6.51 -37.97
CA THR A 514 2.52 6.77 -39.34
C THR A 514 1.01 6.58 -39.49
N ASP A 515 0.47 6.69 -40.72
CA ASP A 515 -0.93 6.33 -41.02
C ASP A 515 -1.13 4.82 -41.26
N ALA A 516 -0.06 4.03 -41.19
CA ALA A 516 -0.08 2.57 -41.31
C ALA A 516 0.14 1.90 -39.96
N SER A 517 -0.22 0.62 -39.84
CA SER A 517 0.05 -0.16 -38.63
C SER A 517 1.53 -0.19 -38.29
N ASP A 518 1.87 0.36 -37.12
CA ASP A 518 3.22 0.42 -36.60
C ASP A 518 3.48 -0.65 -35.53
N GLN A 519 4.74 -1.09 -35.46
CA GLN A 519 5.21 -1.96 -34.39
C GLN A 519 6.44 -1.33 -33.73
N VAL A 520 6.30 -0.98 -32.46
CA VAL A 520 7.35 -0.37 -31.64
C VAL A 520 7.74 -1.35 -30.54
N GLU A 521 9.03 -1.43 -30.27
CA GLU A 521 9.56 -2.15 -29.11
C GLU A 521 10.30 -1.19 -28.20
N ILE A 522 10.10 -1.35 -26.90
CA ILE A 522 10.79 -0.60 -25.85
C ILE A 522 11.48 -1.61 -24.95
N ASP A 523 12.77 -1.44 -24.71
CA ASP A 523 13.54 -2.25 -23.77
C ASP A 523 14.07 -1.34 -22.67
N LEU A 524 13.71 -1.66 -21.43
CA LEU A 524 14.06 -0.87 -20.24
C LEU A 524 15.18 -1.53 -19.41
N ARG A 525 15.72 -2.69 -19.82
CA ARG A 525 16.66 -3.47 -18.98
C ARG A 525 18.02 -2.80 -18.78
N ASN A 526 18.52 -2.07 -19.77
CA ASN A 526 19.85 -1.46 -19.74
C ASN A 526 19.81 -0.10 -20.46
N ASP A 527 19.34 0.93 -19.74
CA ASP A 527 18.93 2.21 -20.30
C ASP A 527 17.71 2.09 -21.24
N ALA A 528 17.01 3.19 -21.51
CA ALA A 528 15.80 3.14 -22.33
C ALA A 528 16.19 3.01 -23.81
N MET A 529 15.78 1.92 -24.45
CA MET A 529 15.94 1.71 -25.89
C MET A 529 14.57 1.68 -26.56
N LEU A 530 14.42 2.47 -27.62
CA LEU A 530 13.27 2.42 -28.52
C LEU A 530 13.68 1.84 -29.88
N ARG A 531 12.90 0.87 -30.37
CA ARG A 531 13.13 0.21 -31.65
C ARG A 531 11.89 0.28 -32.54
N PHE A 532 12.09 0.67 -33.80
CA PHE A 532 11.07 0.70 -34.84
C PHE A 532 11.69 0.19 -36.14
N GLY A 533 11.23 -0.94 -36.67
CA GLY A 533 11.86 -1.59 -37.82
C GLY A 533 13.35 -1.86 -37.56
N ASN A 534 14.22 -1.28 -38.38
CA ASN A 534 15.68 -1.36 -38.24
C ASN A 534 16.30 -0.22 -37.42
N PHE A 535 15.51 0.76 -36.97
CA PHE A 535 15.98 1.90 -36.19
C PHE A 535 16.05 1.56 -34.71
N GLU A 536 17.12 2.01 -34.05
CA GLU A 536 17.36 1.87 -32.62
C GLU A 536 17.78 3.22 -32.04
N TYR A 537 17.06 3.68 -31.03
CA TYR A 537 17.32 4.93 -30.31
C TYR A 537 17.62 4.57 -28.86
N HIS A 538 18.80 4.94 -28.38
CA HIS A 538 19.23 4.69 -27.01
C HIS A 538 19.23 6.00 -26.23
N PHE A 539 18.60 6.00 -25.07
CA PHE A 539 18.58 7.12 -24.15
C PHE A 539 19.27 6.70 -22.87
N SER A 540 20.39 7.33 -22.56
CA SER A 540 21.19 6.99 -21.38
C SER A 540 20.41 7.28 -20.09
N HIS A 541 20.78 6.66 -18.98
CA HIS A 541 20.16 6.94 -17.68
C HIS A 541 20.12 8.45 -17.36
N GLY A 542 18.92 8.96 -17.05
CA GLY A 542 18.67 10.38 -16.76
C GLY A 542 18.67 11.33 -17.97
N GLU A 543 18.94 10.83 -19.19
CA GLU A 543 18.84 11.63 -20.41
C GLU A 543 17.39 12.06 -20.69
N ILE A 544 16.47 11.14 -20.42
CA ILE A 544 15.03 11.39 -20.49
C ILE A 544 14.36 10.94 -19.20
N SER A 545 13.34 11.71 -18.80
CA SER A 545 12.39 11.34 -17.76
C SER A 545 11.03 10.95 -18.34
N ASN A 546 10.80 11.22 -19.63
CA ASN A 546 9.55 10.90 -20.32
C ASN A 546 9.80 10.38 -21.74
N LEU A 547 9.24 9.22 -22.08
CA LEU A 547 9.19 8.66 -23.42
C LEU A 547 7.73 8.58 -23.89
N GLN A 548 7.36 9.36 -24.90
CA GLN A 548 6.02 9.35 -25.48
C GLN A 548 5.95 8.56 -26.80
N ILE A 549 5.00 7.66 -26.92
CA ILE A 549 4.68 6.89 -28.12
C ILE A 549 3.30 7.32 -28.62
N LEU A 550 3.23 7.86 -29.82
CA LEU A 550 1.99 8.14 -30.52
C LEU A 550 1.87 7.14 -31.67
N GLY A 551 0.91 6.19 -31.63
CA GLY A 551 0.79 5.15 -32.66
C GLY A 551 0.37 5.68 -34.02
N GLY A 552 -0.44 6.75 -34.06
CA GLY A 552 -0.85 7.38 -35.31
C GLY A 552 -2.16 6.80 -35.83
N GLY A 553 -2.19 6.39 -37.10
CA GLY A 553 -3.33 5.72 -37.70
C GLY A 553 -2.96 4.30 -38.08
N GLY A 554 -3.88 3.35 -37.94
CA GLY A 554 -3.58 1.97 -38.28
C GLY A 554 -4.10 1.01 -37.22
N ASN A 555 -3.27 0.04 -36.87
CA ASN A 555 -3.53 -0.94 -35.82
C ASN A 555 -2.18 -1.22 -35.20
N ASP A 556 -1.87 -0.43 -34.20
CA ASP A 556 -0.52 -0.19 -33.72
C ASP A 556 -0.23 -1.10 -32.54
N THR A 557 1.01 -1.58 -32.49
CA THR A 557 1.46 -2.52 -31.46
C THR A 557 2.68 -1.97 -30.76
N VAL A 558 2.63 -1.88 -29.44
CA VAL A 558 3.79 -1.58 -28.59
C VAL A 558 4.12 -2.80 -27.75
N ASN A 559 5.36 -3.28 -27.86
CA ASN A 559 5.90 -4.32 -26.99
C ASN A 559 6.91 -3.67 -26.04
N VAL A 560 6.79 -3.91 -24.75
CA VAL A 560 7.73 -3.40 -23.75
C VAL A 560 8.33 -4.55 -22.96
N ILE A 561 9.65 -4.51 -22.82
CA ILE A 561 10.40 -5.33 -21.88
C ILE A 561 10.75 -4.41 -20.70
N GLY A 562 10.18 -4.71 -19.54
CA GLY A 562 10.40 -4.01 -18.28
C GLY A 562 11.82 -4.14 -17.78
N SER A 563 12.13 -3.43 -16.69
CA SER A 563 13.45 -3.48 -16.06
C SER A 563 13.39 -4.29 -14.75
N GLU A 564 14.49 -4.34 -14.01
CA GLU A 564 14.51 -4.95 -12.67
C GLU A 564 13.99 -3.98 -11.58
N ALA A 565 13.72 -2.72 -11.94
CA ALA A 565 13.10 -1.74 -11.06
C ALA A 565 11.60 -2.03 -10.86
N VAL A 566 11.00 -1.46 -9.82
CA VAL A 566 9.55 -1.57 -9.61
C VAL A 566 8.83 -0.72 -10.65
N GLU A 567 7.99 -1.36 -11.45
CA GLU A 567 7.18 -0.72 -12.49
C GLU A 567 5.68 -0.76 -12.18
N LYS A 568 5.04 0.39 -12.36
CA LYS A 568 3.59 0.52 -12.39
C LYS A 568 3.12 0.62 -13.83
N VAL A 569 2.37 -0.38 -14.27
CA VAL A 569 1.81 -0.46 -15.62
C VAL A 569 0.33 -0.10 -15.56
N THR A 570 -0.13 0.83 -16.41
CA THR A 570 -1.54 1.21 -16.55
C THR A 570 -1.95 1.13 -18.02
N LEU A 571 -2.83 0.20 -18.38
CA LEU A 571 -3.29 -0.02 -19.75
C LEU A 571 -4.78 0.29 -19.89
N ARG A 572 -5.13 1.16 -20.83
CA ARG A 572 -6.49 1.53 -21.19
C ARG A 572 -6.67 1.36 -22.70
N VAL A 573 -7.92 1.28 -23.14
CA VAL A 573 -8.23 1.24 -24.57
C VAL A 573 -7.60 2.42 -25.31
N GLY A 574 -6.67 2.14 -26.21
CA GLY A 574 -5.99 3.16 -27.02
C GLY A 574 -4.82 3.88 -26.33
N SER A 575 -4.49 3.57 -25.08
CA SER A 575 -3.40 4.25 -24.35
C SER A 575 -2.76 3.39 -23.27
N GLY A 576 -1.49 3.62 -22.96
CA GLY A 576 -0.76 2.91 -21.92
C GLY A 576 0.19 3.83 -21.19
N GLU A 577 0.51 3.49 -19.95
CA GLU A 577 1.52 4.16 -19.16
C GLU A 577 2.36 3.12 -18.41
N ILE A 578 3.67 3.32 -18.38
CA ILE A 578 4.59 2.54 -17.55
C ILE A 578 5.43 3.56 -16.79
N GLU A 579 5.40 3.45 -15.47
CA GLU A 579 6.06 4.39 -14.58
C GLU A 579 7.00 3.64 -13.65
N ASN A 580 8.25 4.10 -13.60
CA ASN A 580 9.18 3.79 -12.52
C ASN A 580 9.78 5.09 -11.96
N ALA A 581 10.64 5.01 -10.95
CA ALA A 581 11.20 6.18 -10.27
C ALA A 581 11.95 7.18 -11.19
N SER A 582 12.42 6.73 -12.36
CA SER A 582 13.30 7.51 -13.25
C SER A 582 12.70 7.84 -14.61
N LEU A 583 11.71 7.08 -15.06
CA LEU A 583 11.18 7.15 -16.42
C LEU A 583 9.68 6.89 -16.45
N LEU A 584 8.98 7.78 -17.15
CA LEU A 584 7.60 7.63 -17.55
C LEU A 584 7.50 7.29 -19.04
N VAL A 585 6.96 6.14 -19.40
CA VAL A 585 6.62 5.78 -20.78
C VAL A 585 5.13 5.98 -20.98
N GLN A 586 4.73 6.86 -21.90
CA GLN A 586 3.33 7.13 -22.22
C GLN A 586 3.02 6.70 -23.65
N MET A 587 1.91 5.99 -23.85
CA MET A 587 1.46 5.48 -25.13
C MET A 587 0.07 6.02 -25.42
N SER A 588 -0.19 6.41 -26.66
CA SER A 588 -1.52 6.81 -27.10
C SER A 588 -1.76 6.47 -28.57
N ALA A 589 -3.03 6.29 -28.94
CA ALA A 589 -3.44 5.75 -30.23
C ALA A 589 -2.77 4.39 -30.53
N VAL A 590 -2.83 3.47 -29.56
CA VAL A 590 -2.26 2.11 -29.69
C VAL A 590 -3.32 1.07 -29.36
N GLU A 591 -3.60 0.15 -30.29
CA GLU A 591 -4.59 -0.91 -30.10
C GLU A 591 -4.04 -2.09 -29.33
N LYS A 592 -2.76 -2.42 -29.49
CA LYS A 592 -2.14 -3.59 -28.85
C LYS A 592 -0.95 -3.20 -28.00
N VAL A 593 -1.00 -3.58 -26.73
CA VAL A 593 0.12 -3.37 -25.81
C VAL A 593 0.49 -4.71 -25.18
N SER A 594 1.76 -5.10 -25.32
CA SER A 594 2.32 -6.29 -24.67
C SER A 594 3.43 -5.86 -23.73
N ILE A 595 3.34 -6.27 -22.47
CA ILE A 595 4.33 -5.98 -21.43
C ILE A 595 4.92 -7.30 -20.94
N GLU A 596 6.24 -7.39 -20.93
CA GLU A 596 7.02 -8.43 -20.27
C GLU A 596 7.69 -7.79 -19.05
N GLY A 597 7.30 -8.19 -17.84
CA GLY A 597 7.91 -7.72 -16.59
C GLY A 597 9.39 -8.09 -16.56
N GLY A 598 10.24 -7.14 -16.21
CA GLY A 598 11.69 -7.31 -16.24
C GLY A 598 12.28 -7.84 -14.93
N GLY A 599 11.49 -7.94 -13.87
CA GLY A 599 11.94 -8.20 -12.50
C GLY A 599 11.09 -7.39 -11.52
N GLY A 600 11.64 -7.01 -10.37
CA GLY A 600 10.96 -6.06 -9.47
C GLY A 600 9.64 -6.57 -8.85
N SER A 601 9.04 -5.72 -8.01
CA SER A 601 7.69 -5.94 -7.45
C SER A 601 6.64 -5.19 -8.28
N ASP A 602 6.61 -5.52 -9.58
CA ASP A 602 5.80 -4.83 -10.58
C ASP A 602 4.29 -5.02 -10.35
N ARG A 603 3.51 -4.05 -10.85
CA ARG A 603 2.04 -4.05 -10.77
C ARG A 603 1.41 -3.60 -12.08
N ALA A 604 0.31 -4.23 -12.46
CA ALA A 604 -0.41 -3.86 -13.67
C ALA A 604 -1.90 -3.58 -13.41
N TYR A 605 -2.37 -2.44 -13.91
CA TYR A 605 -3.75 -1.98 -13.92
C TYR A 605 -4.29 -2.01 -15.34
N LEU A 606 -5.31 -2.83 -15.62
CA LEU A 606 -5.90 -2.96 -16.95
C LEU A 606 -7.37 -2.51 -16.91
N TYR A 607 -7.79 -1.74 -17.90
CA TYR A 607 -9.14 -1.19 -17.98
C TYR A 607 -9.86 -1.65 -19.25
N ASP A 608 -11.15 -1.97 -19.11
CA ASP A 608 -12.05 -2.39 -20.17
C ASP A 608 -12.44 -1.26 -21.14
N SER A 609 -13.13 -1.67 -22.19
CA SER A 609 -13.88 -0.81 -23.10
C SER A 609 -15.35 -0.75 -22.69
N SER A 610 -16.14 0.12 -23.33
CA SER A 610 -17.60 0.10 -23.16
C SER A 610 -18.30 -1.07 -23.89
N GLY A 611 -17.53 -2.06 -24.35
CA GLY A 611 -17.98 -3.23 -25.11
C GLY A 611 -17.97 -4.48 -24.26
N ASN A 612 -18.19 -5.66 -24.87
CA ASN A 612 -18.02 -6.91 -24.13
C ASN A 612 -16.57 -7.36 -24.22
N ASP A 613 -15.92 -7.44 -23.07
CA ASP A 613 -14.52 -7.74 -22.96
C ASP A 613 -14.27 -9.06 -22.23
N THR A 614 -13.08 -9.62 -22.47
CA THR A 614 -12.68 -10.91 -21.92
C THR A 614 -11.31 -10.80 -21.29
N LEU A 615 -11.23 -11.18 -20.02
CA LEU A 615 -10.01 -11.34 -19.25
C LEU A 615 -9.68 -12.83 -19.09
N SER A 616 -8.41 -13.18 -19.30
CA SER A 616 -7.80 -14.43 -18.88
C SER A 616 -6.58 -14.12 -18.03
N ALA A 617 -6.54 -14.55 -16.79
CA ALA A 617 -5.43 -14.30 -15.87
C ALA A 617 -5.01 -15.59 -15.16
N SER A 618 -3.71 -15.85 -15.20
CA SER A 618 -3.00 -16.90 -14.48
C SER A 618 -1.76 -16.29 -13.83
N PRO A 619 -1.10 -16.98 -12.87
CA PRO A 619 0.06 -16.41 -12.19
C PRO A 619 1.15 -15.96 -13.17
N GLY A 620 1.36 -14.66 -13.30
CA GLY A 620 2.34 -14.05 -14.19
C GLY A 620 1.96 -14.01 -15.68
N ASP A 621 0.74 -14.38 -16.09
CA ASP A 621 0.27 -14.24 -17.48
C ASP A 621 -1.19 -13.77 -17.48
N THR A 622 -1.40 -12.54 -17.95
CA THR A 622 -2.69 -11.86 -17.99
C THR A 622 -2.95 -11.29 -19.37
N LYS A 623 -4.16 -11.52 -19.88
CA LYS A 623 -4.63 -10.95 -21.14
C LYS A 623 -6.03 -10.37 -20.97
N LEU A 624 -6.18 -9.07 -21.23
CA LEU A 624 -7.47 -8.41 -21.40
C LEU A 624 -7.68 -8.07 -22.88
N SER A 625 -8.82 -8.41 -23.43
CA SER A 625 -9.09 -8.16 -24.85
C SER A 625 -10.56 -7.86 -25.12
N GLY A 626 -10.77 -7.04 -26.14
CA GLY A 626 -12.08 -6.56 -26.55
C GLY A 626 -12.12 -6.19 -28.02
N VAL A 627 -13.20 -5.52 -28.43
CA VAL A 627 -13.30 -5.01 -29.80
C VAL A 627 -12.32 -3.85 -29.98
N GLY A 628 -11.28 -4.08 -30.78
CA GLY A 628 -10.33 -3.03 -31.18
C GLY A 628 -9.19 -2.79 -30.20
N PHE A 629 -9.03 -3.60 -29.15
CA PHE A 629 -7.85 -3.55 -28.29
C PHE A 629 -7.44 -4.92 -27.75
N GLU A 630 -6.16 -5.06 -27.44
CA GLU A 630 -5.60 -6.20 -26.73
C GLU A 630 -4.46 -5.76 -25.81
N HIS A 631 -4.53 -6.17 -24.55
CA HIS A 631 -3.51 -5.91 -23.54
C HIS A 631 -3.01 -7.23 -23.00
N THR A 632 -1.71 -7.48 -23.13
CA THR A 632 -1.06 -8.68 -22.61
C THR A 632 0.01 -8.26 -21.63
N VAL A 633 0.01 -8.86 -20.45
CA VAL A 633 0.98 -8.63 -19.38
C VAL A 633 1.53 -9.97 -18.94
N THR A 634 2.83 -10.14 -19.05
CA THR A 634 3.55 -11.35 -18.67
C THR A 634 4.63 -11.01 -17.65
N GLY A 635 4.99 -11.94 -16.76
CA GLY A 635 6.01 -11.73 -15.72
C GLY A 635 5.57 -10.91 -14.50
N ILE A 636 4.45 -10.19 -14.58
CA ILE A 636 3.90 -9.39 -13.46
C ILE A 636 2.86 -10.21 -12.69
N ARG A 637 3.07 -10.37 -11.37
CA ARG A 637 2.23 -11.23 -10.52
C ARG A 637 1.11 -10.51 -9.76
N SER A 638 1.18 -9.18 -9.64
CA SER A 638 0.13 -8.35 -9.02
C SER A 638 -0.69 -7.64 -10.10
N ILE A 639 -1.87 -8.17 -10.42
CA ILE A 639 -2.73 -7.67 -11.50
C ILE A 639 -4.09 -7.18 -10.98
N TYR A 640 -4.45 -5.98 -11.41
CA TYR A 640 -5.69 -5.27 -11.08
C TYR A 640 -6.44 -5.00 -12.38
N VAL A 641 -7.66 -5.51 -12.52
CA VAL A 641 -8.43 -5.36 -13.77
C VAL A 641 -9.80 -4.77 -13.48
N HIS A 642 -10.13 -3.68 -14.17
CA HIS A 642 -11.38 -2.94 -13.99
C HIS A 642 -12.28 -3.08 -15.21
N ALA A 643 -13.42 -3.76 -15.05
CA ALA A 643 -14.52 -3.79 -15.99
C ALA A 643 -15.61 -2.79 -15.55
N THR A 644 -15.41 -1.51 -15.84
CA THR A 644 -16.27 -0.42 -15.32
C THR A 644 -16.81 0.51 -16.41
N ALA A 645 -16.31 0.41 -17.64
CA ALA A 645 -16.80 1.19 -18.78
C ALA A 645 -18.12 0.63 -19.35
N GLY A 646 -18.51 -0.56 -18.90
CA GLY A 646 -19.79 -1.21 -19.15
C GLY A 646 -19.71 -2.19 -20.31
N GLY A 647 -20.54 -3.22 -20.30
CA GLY A 647 -20.37 -4.34 -21.20
C GLY A 647 -21.17 -5.52 -20.72
N ASN A 648 -20.89 -6.70 -21.28
CA ASN A 648 -21.14 -7.95 -20.58
C ASN A 648 -19.81 -8.69 -20.52
N ASP A 649 -19.05 -8.41 -19.48
CA ASP A 649 -17.64 -8.73 -19.38
C ASP A 649 -17.44 -10.08 -18.70
N THR A 650 -16.39 -10.80 -19.09
CA THR A 650 -16.10 -12.12 -18.55
C THR A 650 -14.64 -12.28 -18.17
N ALA A 651 -14.40 -12.68 -16.93
CA ALA A 651 -13.09 -13.05 -16.42
C ALA A 651 -12.93 -14.56 -16.26
N TYR A 652 -11.74 -15.04 -16.60
CA TYR A 652 -11.24 -16.38 -16.33
C TYR A 652 -9.98 -16.26 -15.47
N LEU A 653 -10.04 -16.76 -14.23
CA LEU A 653 -8.93 -16.72 -13.26
C LEU A 653 -8.43 -18.15 -13.01
N TYR A 654 -7.12 -18.34 -13.04
CA TYR A 654 -6.48 -19.64 -12.86
C TYR A 654 -5.54 -19.60 -11.65
N ASP A 655 -5.57 -20.66 -10.86
CA ASP A 655 -4.74 -20.89 -9.68
C ASP A 655 -3.26 -21.16 -10.01
N SER A 656 -2.47 -21.23 -8.95
CA SER A 656 -1.10 -21.70 -8.95
C SER A 656 -1.03 -23.19 -8.59
N THR A 657 0.19 -23.73 -8.48
CA THR A 657 0.37 -25.09 -7.97
C THR A 657 0.32 -25.18 -6.43
N GLY A 658 0.36 -24.02 -5.76
CA GLY A 658 0.33 -23.87 -4.29
C GLY A 658 -1.10 -23.83 -3.75
N ASP A 659 -1.26 -23.55 -2.45
CA ASP A 659 -2.58 -23.40 -1.84
C ASP A 659 -3.11 -21.99 -2.12
N ASP A 660 -4.23 -21.90 -2.84
CA ASP A 660 -4.77 -20.61 -3.28
C ASP A 660 -6.07 -20.24 -2.57
N ARG A 661 -6.30 -18.94 -2.41
CA ARG A 661 -7.51 -18.38 -1.80
C ARG A 661 -8.26 -17.50 -2.78
N LEU A 662 -9.50 -17.87 -3.04
CA LEU A 662 -10.47 -17.11 -3.81
C LEU A 662 -11.44 -16.39 -2.87
N ALA A 663 -11.61 -15.08 -3.04
CA ALA A 663 -12.71 -14.34 -2.42
C ALA A 663 -13.58 -13.73 -3.52
N ILE A 664 -14.83 -14.16 -3.60
CA ILE A 664 -15.84 -13.62 -4.50
C ILE A 664 -16.73 -12.66 -3.71
N ARG A 665 -16.80 -11.41 -4.13
CA ARG A 665 -17.75 -10.40 -3.65
C ARG A 665 -18.56 -9.83 -4.84
N PRO A 666 -19.68 -9.14 -4.59
CA PRO A 666 -20.44 -8.50 -5.66
C PRO A 666 -19.63 -7.46 -6.45
N GLU A 667 -18.79 -6.69 -5.76
CA GLU A 667 -18.03 -5.59 -6.36
C GLU A 667 -16.73 -6.06 -7.03
N PHE A 668 -16.12 -7.11 -6.50
CA PHE A 668 -14.83 -7.62 -6.97
C PHE A 668 -14.64 -9.11 -6.68
N THR A 669 -13.70 -9.73 -7.38
CA THR A 669 -13.20 -11.07 -7.07
C THR A 669 -11.68 -11.02 -6.95
N SER A 670 -11.13 -11.61 -5.88
CA SER A 670 -9.70 -11.77 -5.68
C SER A 670 -9.32 -13.25 -5.74
N LEU A 671 -8.24 -13.57 -6.43
CA LEU A 671 -7.55 -14.85 -6.35
C LEU A 671 -6.10 -14.57 -5.94
N ARG A 672 -5.69 -15.09 -4.77
CA ARG A 672 -4.36 -14.87 -4.18
C ARG A 672 -3.70 -16.22 -3.87
N GLY A 673 -2.41 -16.31 -4.18
CA GLY A 673 -1.50 -17.33 -3.69
C GLY A 673 -0.32 -16.71 -2.97
N ASP A 674 0.70 -17.51 -2.67
CA ASP A 674 1.90 -17.04 -1.95
C ASP A 674 2.67 -15.93 -2.69
N ASP A 675 2.66 -15.92 -4.02
CA ASP A 675 3.48 -15.01 -4.84
C ASP A 675 2.69 -14.20 -5.88
N PHE A 676 1.35 -14.34 -5.96
CA PHE A 676 0.53 -13.63 -6.94
C PHE A 676 -0.81 -13.16 -6.38
N LEU A 677 -1.32 -12.09 -6.99
CA LEU A 677 -2.65 -11.53 -6.73
C LEU A 677 -3.32 -11.18 -8.05
N SER A 678 -4.51 -11.71 -8.27
CA SER A 678 -5.42 -11.31 -9.34
C SER A 678 -6.68 -10.69 -8.75
N LEU A 679 -6.85 -9.38 -8.91
CA LEU A 679 -7.99 -8.62 -8.39
C LEU A 679 -8.80 -8.03 -9.54
N VAL A 680 -10.05 -8.48 -9.68
CA VAL A 680 -10.91 -8.10 -10.80
C VAL A 680 -12.18 -7.41 -10.32
N TYR A 681 -12.49 -6.25 -10.89
CA TYR A 681 -13.60 -5.39 -10.48
C TYR A 681 -14.66 -5.30 -11.57
N GLY A 682 -15.94 -5.34 -11.20
CA GLY A 682 -17.05 -4.98 -12.08
C GLY A 682 -17.39 -5.96 -13.22
N PHE A 683 -16.72 -7.13 -13.30
CA PHE A 683 -17.03 -8.15 -14.30
C PHE A 683 -18.40 -8.78 -14.05
N ASP A 684 -19.29 -8.78 -15.06
CA ASP A 684 -20.60 -9.45 -14.96
C ASP A 684 -20.47 -10.96 -14.72
N ARG A 685 -19.37 -11.55 -15.18
CA ARG A 685 -19.07 -12.98 -15.02
C ARG A 685 -17.64 -13.23 -14.62
N VAL A 686 -17.42 -13.95 -13.52
CA VAL A 686 -16.09 -14.45 -13.12
C VAL A 686 -16.09 -15.97 -13.05
N ASN A 687 -15.11 -16.61 -13.68
CA ASN A 687 -14.89 -18.06 -13.60
C ASN A 687 -13.47 -18.30 -13.05
N ALA A 688 -13.37 -18.72 -11.79
CA ALA A 688 -12.12 -19.10 -11.16
C ALA A 688 -11.93 -20.63 -11.19
N TYR A 689 -10.70 -21.08 -11.39
CA TYR A 689 -10.33 -22.50 -11.51
C TYR A 689 -9.17 -22.82 -10.57
N GLY A 690 -9.40 -23.74 -9.62
CA GLY A 690 -8.39 -24.39 -8.77
C GLY A 690 -7.98 -25.74 -9.36
N THR A 691 -7.17 -25.76 -10.42
CA THR A 691 -6.86 -26.96 -11.21
C THR A 691 -5.38 -27.30 -11.33
N ALA A 692 -4.49 -26.41 -10.89
CA ALA A 692 -3.05 -26.52 -11.04
C ALA A 692 -2.37 -27.18 -9.84
N GLY A 693 -3.00 -27.26 -8.67
CA GLY A 693 -2.44 -27.93 -7.49
C GLY A 693 -3.18 -27.55 -6.23
N GLY A 694 -2.48 -27.51 -5.09
CA GLY A 694 -3.01 -26.89 -3.88
C GLY A 694 -4.09 -27.64 -3.10
N ASN A 695 -4.37 -27.10 -1.92
CA ASN A 695 -5.63 -27.23 -1.20
C ASN A 695 -6.31 -25.84 -1.19
N ASP A 696 -7.07 -25.57 -2.24
CA ASP A 696 -7.62 -24.27 -2.53
C ASP A 696 -8.91 -24.01 -1.77
N THR A 697 -9.09 -22.75 -1.39
CA THR A 697 -10.25 -22.30 -0.61
C THR A 697 -10.99 -21.17 -1.31
N ALA A 698 -12.32 -21.16 -1.22
CA ALA A 698 -13.16 -20.13 -1.81
C ALA A 698 -14.19 -19.60 -0.80
N ASP A 699 -14.16 -18.29 -0.56
CA ASP A 699 -15.19 -17.55 0.17
C ASP A 699 -16.10 -16.81 -0.83
N LEU A 700 -17.42 -17.01 -0.75
CA LEU A 700 -18.40 -16.41 -1.65
C LEU A 700 -19.37 -15.53 -0.84
N TYR A 701 -19.40 -14.22 -1.11
CA TYR A 701 -20.24 -13.25 -0.40
C TYR A 701 -21.43 -12.79 -1.24
N ASP A 702 -22.57 -12.59 -0.57
CA ASP A 702 -23.81 -12.06 -1.13
C ASP A 702 -23.75 -10.54 -1.37
N SER A 703 -24.74 -10.04 -2.10
CA SER A 703 -25.05 -8.63 -2.29
C SER A 703 -26.19 -8.20 -1.37
N ALA A 704 -26.54 -6.91 -1.38
CA ALA A 704 -27.71 -6.40 -0.67
C ALA A 704 -29.08 -6.79 -1.29
N GLY A 705 -29.06 -7.59 -2.37
CA GLY A 705 -30.24 -8.07 -3.07
C GLY A 705 -30.48 -9.56 -2.83
N ASP A 706 -31.51 -10.13 -3.49
CA ASP A 706 -31.77 -11.57 -3.39
C ASP A 706 -30.71 -12.38 -4.17
N ASP A 707 -29.93 -13.18 -3.46
CA ASP A 707 -28.83 -13.96 -4.00
C ASP A 707 -29.08 -15.48 -4.05
N ARG A 708 -28.36 -16.16 -4.95
CA ARG A 708 -28.37 -17.61 -5.05
C ARG A 708 -26.97 -18.19 -5.05
N MET A 709 -26.72 -19.09 -4.12
CA MET A 709 -25.50 -19.89 -4.06
C MET A 709 -25.81 -21.37 -4.35
N SER A 710 -24.91 -22.05 -5.04
CA SER A 710 -24.95 -23.51 -5.18
C SER A 710 -23.55 -24.10 -5.16
N ALA A 711 -23.31 -25.16 -4.38
CA ALA A 711 -22.01 -25.82 -4.25
C ALA A 711 -22.11 -27.36 -4.38
N ASN A 712 -21.20 -27.98 -5.13
CA ASN A 712 -21.05 -29.43 -5.34
C ASN A 712 -19.58 -29.85 -5.43
N ALA A 713 -19.33 -31.15 -5.70
CA ALA A 713 -18.00 -31.80 -5.81
C ALA A 713 -16.86 -30.93 -6.33
N THR A 714 -17.17 -30.22 -7.40
CA THR A 714 -16.19 -29.64 -8.33
C THR A 714 -16.54 -28.21 -8.70
N ASN A 715 -17.64 -27.69 -8.17
CA ASN A 715 -18.21 -26.44 -8.64
C ASN A 715 -19.06 -25.79 -7.57
N ALA A 716 -18.76 -24.52 -7.31
CA ALA A 716 -19.61 -23.61 -6.60
C ALA A 716 -19.86 -22.34 -7.41
N TYR A 717 -21.03 -21.74 -7.27
CA TYR A 717 -21.31 -20.41 -7.81
C TYR A 717 -22.16 -19.61 -6.84
N ILE A 718 -22.07 -18.29 -6.95
CA ILE A 718 -22.99 -17.33 -6.35
C ILE A 718 -23.43 -16.35 -7.44
N SER A 719 -24.67 -15.89 -7.39
CA SER A 719 -25.24 -14.98 -8.37
C SER A 719 -26.34 -14.13 -7.77
N GLY A 720 -26.32 -12.86 -8.13
CA GLY A 720 -27.30 -11.86 -7.76
C GLY A 720 -27.67 -10.93 -8.90
N PRO A 721 -28.34 -9.80 -8.60
CA PRO A 721 -28.60 -8.76 -9.60
C PRO A 721 -27.27 -8.21 -10.16
N GLY A 722 -26.99 -8.51 -11.43
CA GLY A 722 -25.86 -7.91 -12.15
C GLY A 722 -24.53 -8.66 -12.07
N TYR A 723 -24.46 -9.80 -11.37
CA TYR A 723 -23.22 -10.59 -11.33
C TYR A 723 -23.47 -12.10 -11.25
N TYR A 724 -22.52 -12.87 -11.80
CA TYR A 724 -22.44 -14.32 -11.66
C TYR A 724 -20.97 -14.72 -11.50
N SER A 725 -20.63 -15.33 -10.37
CA SER A 725 -19.25 -15.74 -10.09
C SER A 725 -19.19 -17.20 -9.70
N GLN A 726 -18.19 -17.90 -10.21
CA GLN A 726 -18.06 -19.35 -10.11
C GLN A 726 -16.66 -19.74 -9.68
N ALA A 727 -16.59 -20.61 -8.67
CA ALA A 727 -15.38 -21.30 -8.21
C ALA A 727 -15.42 -22.76 -8.67
N ARG A 728 -14.49 -23.18 -9.52
CA ARG A 728 -14.39 -24.56 -10.00
C ARG A 728 -13.17 -25.24 -9.42
N HIS A 729 -13.36 -26.47 -8.97
CA HIS A 729 -12.32 -27.35 -8.47
C HIS A 729 -11.63 -26.94 -7.15
N PHE A 730 -12.10 -25.88 -6.48
CA PHE A 730 -11.68 -25.55 -5.11
C PHE A 730 -12.11 -26.63 -4.11
N GLU A 731 -11.18 -27.07 -3.27
CA GLU A 731 -11.37 -28.11 -2.26
C GLU A 731 -12.40 -27.69 -1.21
N SER A 732 -12.27 -26.47 -0.69
CA SER A 732 -13.17 -25.93 0.33
C SER A 732 -13.88 -24.67 -0.15
N VAL A 733 -15.19 -24.61 0.06
CA VAL A 733 -16.02 -23.48 -0.33
C VAL A 733 -16.96 -23.09 0.80
N VAL A 734 -16.96 -21.81 1.17
CA VAL A 734 -17.87 -21.24 2.16
C VAL A 734 -18.63 -20.09 1.52
N GLY A 735 -19.96 -20.15 1.56
CA GLY A 735 -20.84 -19.05 1.22
C GLY A 735 -21.26 -18.28 2.46
N HIS A 736 -21.26 -16.96 2.37
CA HIS A 736 -21.65 -16.03 3.42
C HIS A 736 -22.79 -15.14 2.90
N ALA A 737 -23.94 -15.19 3.56
CA ALA A 737 -25.01 -14.23 3.38
C ALA A 737 -25.03 -13.28 4.59
N THR A 738 -24.56 -12.06 4.36
CA THR A 738 -24.39 -11.03 5.38
C THR A 738 -25.00 -9.69 4.98
N ALA A 739 -25.34 -9.52 3.70
CA ALA A 739 -25.70 -8.23 3.11
C ALA A 739 -27.21 -8.01 2.96
N GLY A 740 -28.07 -8.94 3.41
CA GLY A 740 -29.51 -8.72 3.45
C GLY A 740 -30.17 -8.86 2.07
N GLY A 741 -31.43 -9.28 2.07
CA GLY A 741 -32.04 -9.86 0.88
C GLY A 741 -32.85 -11.08 1.32
N ILE A 742 -33.28 -11.91 0.37
CA ILE A 742 -33.73 -13.26 0.67
C ILE A 742 -32.86 -14.23 -0.12
N ASP A 743 -31.91 -14.84 0.58
CA ASP A 743 -30.82 -15.56 -0.04
C ASP A 743 -31.03 -17.07 0.02
N HIS A 744 -30.69 -17.73 -1.07
CA HIS A 744 -30.89 -19.18 -1.22
C HIS A 744 -29.58 -19.90 -1.53
N ALA A 745 -29.12 -20.73 -0.60
CA ALA A 745 -28.02 -21.66 -0.79
C ALA A 745 -28.51 -23.10 -1.06
N THR A 746 -27.89 -23.77 -2.03
CA THR A 746 -28.08 -25.20 -2.29
C THR A 746 -26.75 -25.96 -2.23
N ILE A 747 -26.61 -26.90 -1.31
CA ILE A 747 -25.39 -27.73 -1.17
C ILE A 747 -25.67 -29.17 -1.63
N TYR A 748 -24.86 -29.66 -2.54
CA TYR A 748 -24.93 -31.03 -3.05
C TYR A 748 -23.84 -31.90 -2.42
N ALA A 749 -24.27 -32.97 -1.76
CA ALA A 749 -23.43 -34.04 -1.28
C ALA A 749 -23.23 -35.10 -2.38
N ASP A 750 -22.01 -35.64 -2.43
CA ASP A 750 -21.56 -36.59 -3.45
C ASP A 750 -21.60 -38.04 -2.95
N SER A 751 -21.58 -38.24 -1.62
CA SER A 751 -21.72 -39.55 -1.00
C SER A 751 -22.55 -39.49 0.29
N ALA A 752 -23.10 -40.63 0.69
CA ALA A 752 -23.83 -40.76 1.95
C ALA A 752 -22.90 -40.78 3.19
N ASP A 753 -21.58 -40.86 2.98
CA ASP A 753 -20.57 -40.96 4.04
C ASP A 753 -20.02 -39.58 4.46
N GLN A 754 -20.44 -38.51 3.80
CA GLN A 754 -20.12 -37.13 4.18
C GLN A 754 -20.92 -36.70 5.40
N THR A 755 -20.30 -35.95 6.32
CA THR A 755 -20.97 -35.50 7.55
C THR A 755 -21.62 -34.15 7.31
N LEU A 756 -22.90 -34.03 7.66
CA LEU A 756 -23.66 -32.79 7.53
C LEU A 756 -23.93 -32.19 8.92
N HIS A 757 -23.53 -30.94 9.10
CA HIS A 757 -23.77 -30.11 10.27
C HIS A 757 -24.79 -29.02 9.94
N ASN A 758 -25.77 -28.83 10.81
CA ASN A 758 -26.75 -27.74 10.72
C ASN A 758 -26.95 -27.14 12.10
N ILE A 759 -26.33 -25.98 12.35
CA ILE A 759 -26.30 -25.32 13.65
C ILE A 759 -26.47 -23.82 13.42
N GLY A 760 -27.55 -23.22 13.94
CA GLY A 760 -27.66 -21.77 14.10
C GLY A 760 -27.41 -20.93 12.84
N GLY A 761 -28.00 -21.30 11.70
CA GLY A 761 -27.84 -20.55 10.44
C GLY A 761 -26.61 -20.95 9.61
N LEU A 762 -25.83 -21.93 10.06
CA LEU A 762 -24.77 -22.60 9.30
C LEU A 762 -25.26 -23.97 8.82
N VAL A 763 -25.13 -24.22 7.52
CA VAL A 763 -25.22 -25.56 6.92
C VAL A 763 -23.84 -25.92 6.36
N GLN A 764 -23.22 -26.97 6.88
CA GLN A 764 -21.87 -27.39 6.51
C GLN A 764 -21.83 -28.88 6.18
N LEU A 765 -21.20 -29.22 5.07
CA LEU A 765 -20.90 -30.57 4.63
C LEU A 765 -19.39 -30.79 4.67
N ASP A 766 -18.96 -31.73 5.52
CA ASP A 766 -17.56 -32.15 5.58
C ASP A 766 -17.32 -33.26 4.56
N ALA A 767 -16.48 -32.95 3.58
CA ALA A 767 -15.97 -33.91 2.61
C ALA A 767 -14.72 -34.61 3.16
N GLY A 768 -14.51 -35.87 2.77
CA GLY A 768 -13.31 -36.61 3.16
C GLY A 768 -12.04 -35.88 2.71
N GLY A 769 -11.00 -35.87 3.55
CA GLY A 769 -9.74 -35.18 3.26
C GLY A 769 -9.59 -33.79 3.88
N GLY A 770 -10.59 -33.30 4.63
CA GLY A 770 -10.57 -31.99 5.28
C GLY A 770 -11.25 -30.87 4.49
N ALA A 771 -11.75 -31.18 3.30
CA ALA A 771 -12.53 -30.29 2.44
C ALA A 771 -13.91 -29.98 3.04
N VAL A 772 -14.36 -28.73 2.90
CA VAL A 772 -15.61 -28.24 3.48
C VAL A 772 -16.50 -27.58 2.43
N ARG A 773 -17.82 -27.79 2.51
CA ARG A 773 -18.81 -26.96 1.81
C ARG A 773 -19.79 -26.40 2.78
N ALA A 774 -19.81 -25.08 2.92
CA ALA A 774 -20.67 -24.43 3.88
C ALA A 774 -21.47 -23.27 3.27
N ALA A 775 -22.62 -23.02 3.87
CA ALA A 775 -23.44 -21.84 3.65
C ALA A 775 -23.83 -21.29 5.02
N GLN A 776 -23.49 -20.03 5.27
CA GLN A 776 -23.73 -19.33 6.52
C GLN A 776 -24.62 -18.11 6.26
N GLY A 777 -25.65 -17.91 7.09
CA GLY A 777 -26.47 -16.70 7.07
C GLY A 777 -27.65 -16.71 6.10
N PHE A 778 -27.67 -17.62 5.11
CA PHE A 778 -28.74 -17.70 4.10
C PHE A 778 -30.12 -17.99 4.72
N GLU A 779 -31.16 -17.24 4.32
CA GLU A 779 -32.54 -17.46 4.76
C GLU A 779 -33.05 -18.85 4.37
N ILE A 780 -32.61 -19.34 3.22
CA ILE A 780 -32.97 -20.65 2.69
C ILE A 780 -31.69 -21.42 2.40
N ALA A 781 -31.45 -22.51 3.13
CA ALA A 781 -30.35 -23.42 2.87
C ALA A 781 -30.88 -24.86 2.69
N GLU A 782 -30.72 -25.40 1.48
CA GLU A 782 -31.17 -26.74 1.11
C GLU A 782 -29.98 -27.65 0.83
N THR A 783 -30.11 -28.94 1.17
CA THR A 783 -29.09 -29.95 0.90
C THR A 783 -29.66 -31.10 0.08
N PHE A 784 -28.88 -31.62 -0.86
CA PHE A 784 -29.28 -32.71 -1.74
C PHE A 784 -28.21 -33.80 -1.80
N LEU A 785 -28.63 -35.06 -1.83
CA LEU A 785 -27.77 -36.22 -2.11
C LEU A 785 -28.36 -36.98 -3.29
N ASN A 786 -27.56 -37.18 -4.35
CA ASN A 786 -28.02 -37.84 -5.59
C ASN A 786 -29.33 -37.27 -6.16
N GLY A 787 -29.51 -35.95 -6.08
CA GLY A 787 -30.71 -35.24 -6.55
C GLY A 787 -31.96 -35.42 -5.68
N SER A 788 -31.85 -36.09 -4.54
CA SER A 788 -32.93 -36.19 -3.54
C SER A 788 -32.66 -35.21 -2.39
N PRO A 789 -33.66 -34.42 -1.96
CA PRO A 789 -33.48 -33.49 -0.85
C PRO A 789 -33.20 -34.26 0.45
N ILE A 790 -32.18 -33.82 1.18
CA ILE A 790 -31.90 -34.30 2.53
C ILE A 790 -32.70 -33.40 3.48
N ILE A 791 -33.72 -33.97 4.12
CA ILE A 791 -34.43 -33.25 5.18
C ILE A 791 -33.53 -33.29 6.41
N VAL A 792 -32.83 -32.19 6.66
CA VAL A 792 -32.11 -31.99 7.91
C VAL A 792 -33.17 -31.64 8.95
N ALA A 793 -33.59 -32.62 9.76
CA ALA A 793 -34.35 -32.28 10.95
C ALA A 793 -33.49 -31.33 11.79
N PRO A 794 -33.99 -30.18 12.27
CA PRO A 794 -33.25 -29.38 13.23
C PRO A 794 -32.86 -30.33 14.35
N GLN A 795 -31.57 -30.39 14.71
CA GLN A 795 -31.20 -31.10 15.92
C GLN A 795 -31.86 -30.36 17.07
N ALA A 796 -33.04 -30.84 17.47
CA ALA A 796 -33.66 -30.47 18.70
C ALA A 796 -32.63 -30.79 19.78
N LEU A 797 -32.17 -29.77 20.51
CA LEU A 797 -31.68 -29.95 21.86
C LEU A 797 -32.73 -30.80 22.57
N ALA A 798 -32.46 -32.09 22.73
CA ALA A 798 -33.27 -32.97 23.55
C ALA A 798 -33.03 -32.55 25.00
N VAL A 799 -33.67 -31.46 25.41
CA VAL A 799 -34.03 -31.28 26.82
C VAL A 799 -35.20 -32.23 27.03
N GLU A 800 -34.92 -33.40 27.60
CA GLU A 800 -35.96 -34.22 28.21
C GLU A 800 -36.60 -33.41 29.33
N ILE A 801 -37.70 -32.72 29.01
CA ILE A 801 -38.65 -32.28 30.03
C ILE A 801 -39.48 -33.52 30.34
N ASP A 802 -39.04 -34.29 31.34
CA ASP A 802 -39.85 -35.35 31.91
C ASP A 802 -41.10 -34.72 32.55
N SER A 803 -42.26 -35.07 32.00
CA SER A 803 -43.57 -34.62 32.44
C SER A 803 -44.40 -35.83 32.83
N ASP A 804 -44.44 -36.07 34.16
CA ASP A 804 -45.56 -36.58 34.98
C ASP A 804 -45.07 -37.59 36.07
N PRO A 805 -45.88 -37.90 37.10
CA PRO A 805 -46.28 -37.07 38.23
C PRO A 805 -45.78 -37.68 39.57
N ILE A 806 -45.94 -36.92 40.66
CA ILE A 806 -45.63 -37.31 42.04
C ILE A 806 -46.41 -38.57 42.49
N GLU A 807 -45.71 -39.62 42.97
CA GLU A 807 -46.08 -40.47 44.13
C GLU A 807 -44.92 -41.42 44.52
N GLU A 808 -44.53 -41.48 45.81
CA GLU A 808 -43.62 -42.49 46.41
C GLU A 808 -44.33 -43.86 46.62
N PRO A 809 -43.75 -44.99 47.15
CA PRO A 809 -42.39 -45.29 47.67
C PRO A 809 -41.82 -46.74 47.37
N GLU A 810 -40.67 -47.07 48.00
CA GLU A 810 -40.12 -48.40 48.41
C GLU A 810 -39.27 -49.32 47.48
N TYR A 811 -37.98 -49.38 47.81
CA TYR A 811 -37.11 -50.55 48.11
C TYR A 811 -37.13 -51.86 47.28
N ARG A 812 -35.99 -52.15 46.62
CA ARG A 812 -35.16 -53.40 46.61
C ARG A 812 -34.71 -53.83 45.20
N GLY A 813 -33.39 -54.05 45.03
CA GLY A 813 -32.87 -54.98 44.03
C GLY A 813 -31.47 -54.67 43.52
N VAL A 814 -30.45 -55.14 44.25
CA VAL A 814 -29.04 -55.19 43.82
C VAL A 814 -28.87 -56.27 42.73
N VAL A 815 -28.19 -55.93 41.63
CA VAL A 815 -27.22 -56.81 40.94
C VAL A 815 -26.06 -55.95 40.45
N THR A 816 -24.85 -56.34 40.85
CA THR A 816 -23.55 -55.75 40.53
C THR A 816 -22.79 -56.60 39.49
N LEU A 817 -21.73 -55.98 38.95
CA LEU A 817 -20.51 -56.50 38.27
C LEU A 817 -20.58 -56.40 36.73
N ASP A 818 -19.65 -55.78 36.02
CA ASP A 818 -18.22 -55.54 36.29
C ASP A 818 -17.73 -54.19 35.73
N GLU A 819 -16.71 -53.64 36.40
CA GLU A 819 -15.94 -52.48 35.99
C GLU A 819 -14.99 -52.81 34.82
N ASP A 820 -14.86 -51.88 33.87
CA ASP A 820 -13.60 -51.63 33.16
C ASP A 820 -13.13 -50.20 33.50
N PRO A 821 -12.07 -50.03 34.32
CA PRO A 821 -11.74 -48.74 34.92
C PRO A 821 -10.46 -48.13 34.31
N THR A 822 -10.46 -47.76 33.04
CA THR A 822 -9.38 -46.91 32.50
C THR A 822 -9.89 -45.99 31.41
N GLU A 823 -10.44 -44.84 31.81
CA GLU A 823 -10.29 -43.52 31.16
C GLU A 823 -11.15 -42.51 31.92
N ARG A 824 -10.67 -42.12 33.11
CA ARG A 824 -11.16 -40.89 33.76
C ARG A 824 -10.31 -39.75 33.23
N SER A 825 -10.94 -38.80 32.54
CA SER A 825 -10.24 -37.68 31.93
C SER A 825 -9.56 -36.82 33.00
N VAL A 826 -8.39 -36.29 32.64
CA VAL A 826 -7.56 -35.35 33.41
C VAL A 826 -8.39 -34.17 33.96
N SER A 827 -9.48 -33.80 33.26
CA SER A 827 -10.41 -32.74 33.68
C SER A 827 -11.22 -33.06 34.94
N GLN A 828 -11.51 -34.33 35.26
CA GLN A 828 -12.26 -34.68 36.47
C GLN A 828 -11.40 -34.68 37.74
N ARG A 829 -10.09 -34.97 37.63
CA ARG A 829 -9.14 -34.91 38.76
C ARG A 829 -8.67 -33.49 39.07
N ALA A 830 -8.49 -32.65 38.04
CA ALA A 830 -8.14 -31.24 38.22
C ALA A 830 -9.21 -30.45 38.99
N ASN A 831 -10.49 -30.77 38.78
CA ASN A 831 -11.61 -30.11 39.45
C ASN A 831 -11.76 -30.48 40.95
N GLU A 832 -11.38 -31.70 41.36
CA GLU A 832 -11.38 -32.08 42.79
C GLU A 832 -10.21 -31.46 43.57
N ILE A 833 -9.05 -31.27 42.94
CA ILE A 833 -7.86 -30.66 43.56
C ILE A 833 -8.03 -29.15 43.70
N MET A 834 -8.59 -28.49 42.68
CA MET A 834 -8.97 -27.06 42.73
C MET A 834 -10.07 -26.77 43.77
N GLY A 835 -10.94 -27.74 44.04
CA GLY A 835 -11.95 -27.67 45.09
C GLY A 835 -11.37 -27.71 46.52
N LEU A 836 -10.22 -28.35 46.73
CA LEU A 836 -9.55 -28.44 48.03
C LEU A 836 -8.68 -27.21 48.35
N ALA A 837 -8.20 -26.50 47.33
CA ALA A 837 -7.41 -25.28 47.50
C ALA A 837 -8.27 -24.04 47.89
N GLN A 838 -9.56 -24.01 47.54
CA GLN A 838 -10.43 -22.86 47.82
C GLN A 838 -11.02 -22.83 49.25
N SER A 839 -10.66 -23.78 50.14
CA SER A 839 -11.26 -23.87 51.48
C SER A 839 -10.32 -23.62 52.67
N ARG A 840 -9.14 -22.99 52.49
CA ARG A 840 -8.22 -22.70 53.62
C ARG A 840 -7.80 -21.23 53.68
N VAL A 841 -8.12 -20.59 54.82
CA VAL A 841 -8.00 -19.14 55.09
C VAL A 841 -6.68 -18.75 55.78
N GLN A 842 -5.64 -19.60 55.76
CA GLN A 842 -4.30 -19.22 56.23
C GLN A 842 -3.26 -19.86 55.30
N GLY A 843 -2.41 -19.03 54.70
CA GLY A 843 -1.45 -19.44 53.66
C GLY A 843 -0.43 -20.46 54.18
N PRO A 844 0.02 -21.40 53.33
CA PRO A 844 1.09 -22.33 53.68
C PRO A 844 2.45 -21.62 53.65
N SER A 845 3.44 -22.17 54.36
CA SER A 845 4.83 -21.72 54.28
C SER A 845 5.54 -22.31 53.06
N ASP A 846 6.56 -21.61 52.55
CA ASP A 846 7.35 -21.91 51.33
C ASP A 846 7.81 -23.39 51.17
N ASP A 847 7.97 -24.15 52.25
CA ASP A 847 8.35 -25.57 52.20
C ASP A 847 7.18 -26.50 51.80
N GLU A 848 5.92 -26.15 52.07
CA GLU A 848 4.74 -26.96 51.67
C GLU A 848 4.33 -26.73 50.20
N GLU A 849 4.63 -25.54 49.65
CA GLU A 849 4.37 -25.21 48.25
C GLU A 849 5.37 -25.91 47.31
N ARG A 850 6.62 -26.09 47.77
CA ARG A 850 7.66 -26.85 47.08
C ARG A 850 7.36 -28.36 46.98
N ASP A 851 6.88 -28.97 48.06
CA ASP A 851 6.51 -30.40 48.07
C ASP A 851 5.29 -30.70 47.17
N LEU A 852 4.38 -29.73 46.99
CA LEU A 852 3.23 -29.83 46.09
C LEU A 852 3.62 -29.68 44.62
N LEU A 853 4.58 -28.80 44.31
CA LEU A 853 5.11 -28.63 42.96
C LEU A 853 5.98 -29.83 42.53
N ASP A 854 6.76 -30.41 43.43
CA ASP A 854 7.57 -31.59 43.15
C ASP A 854 6.71 -32.86 42.92
N GLN A 855 5.53 -32.97 43.56
CA GLN A 855 4.56 -34.02 43.24
C GLN A 855 3.85 -33.80 41.90
N LEU A 856 3.60 -32.54 41.52
CA LEU A 856 2.96 -32.19 40.26
C LEU A 856 3.87 -32.45 39.04
N PHE A 857 5.19 -32.24 39.20
CA PHE A 857 6.20 -32.53 38.18
C PHE A 857 6.53 -34.03 38.02
N ALA A 858 6.17 -34.87 39.00
CA ALA A 858 6.40 -36.31 38.94
C ALA A 858 5.23 -37.11 38.32
N GLU A 859 4.05 -36.48 38.17
CA GLU A 859 2.85 -37.10 37.57
C GLU A 859 2.53 -36.60 36.14
N LEU A 860 3.21 -35.55 35.67
CA LEU A 860 3.33 -35.18 34.25
C LEU A 860 4.45 -35.99 33.58
#